data_AF-A0A4Y7NB31-F1
#
_entry.id   AF-A0A4Y7NB31-F1
#
_cell.length_a   1.000
_cell.length_b   1.000
_cell.length_c   1.000
_cell.angle_alpha   90.00
_cell.angle_beta   90.00
_cell.angle_gamma   90.00
#
_symmetry.space_group_name_H-M   'P 1'
#
loop_
_entity.id
_entity.type
_entity.pdbx_description
1 polymer ?
#
loop_
_entity_poly.entity_id
_entity_poly.type
_entity_poly.pdbx_seq_one_letter_code
_entity_poly.pdbx_strand_id
1 'polypeptide(L)'
;MPRIMIKGGVWRNTEDEILKAAVMKYGKNQWSRIASLLHRKSAKQCKARWYEWLDPSIKKTEWSREEDEKLLHLAKLMPTQWRTIAPIVGRTAAQCLERYEYLLDQAQRKEEGEEPGDDPRKLRPGEIDPNPETKPARPDPKDMDEDELEMLSEARARLANTQGKKAKRKAREKQLEEARRLAALQKRRELRAAGMGVRRGALSHNRRKRGVDYNAEIPFEKQPAIGFHNTAEEQFDPFAPNFHRLRQQQLEGELRSVKEDRERKKDKDRLKQRKENEVPSALLQGDQPAAKRSKLVLPEPQISDRDLEQVVKLGRASEAAQDAARETGQRVSDTLLADYSLTQSGGLRTPRTPAPAMDKILQEAQNLMALTHVETPLMGGANAPLVNPDFAGATPSKDGVATPNTLLSTPFRTPSGAAGSATPGMLSITSGATPRAGTQSLPGATPMVRDKLNINPEESTEVMQRTLKEQLKRGLSTLPAPKNDYEIVVPEEEMDTEAGLPGDGGTTGTYISVEDQADIDARIEAERKKQREAELKRRSQALQRNLPRPHEVNNAILRPANSSDTSLSDLQKAEELIKKEMLTMMHYDSIRNPVNNSTEKGGGLSRKIIETSQNFLSNNSYQEFEDKEIEQAKELLKVEMEKVKAGMGHGDLTMEAYTQVWEECLSQVLFVPSQNRYTRASLASKKDRLESASRHLETNRAHMAKEAKKAAKLEKKLRTLTAGYQSRSQALHKQTQDLIDQVEAARIELDTYSFLKKHEDAAIPNRLEKVQQEVLMQTERERELQKRFQLLQDKCFEASLAAP
;
A
#
# COMPACT_ATOMS: atom_id res chain seq x y z
N MET A 1 -20.93 14.91 17.94
CA MET A 1 -21.42 13.56 18.27
C MET A 1 -20.23 12.63 18.45
N PRO A 2 -20.05 11.93 19.59
CA PRO A 2 -19.01 10.91 19.71
C PRO A 2 -19.30 9.77 18.73
N ARG A 3 -18.32 9.41 17.89
CA ARG A 3 -18.43 8.25 16.99
C ARG A 3 -18.64 7.00 17.85
N ILE A 4 -19.84 6.44 17.86
CA ILE A 4 -20.14 5.13 18.45
C ILE A 4 -19.42 4.10 17.58
N MET A 5 -18.22 3.69 18.00
CA MET A 5 -17.50 2.60 17.35
C MET A 5 -18.17 1.29 17.74
N ILE A 6 -18.96 0.70 16.84
CA ILE A 6 -19.45 -0.67 16.98
C ILE A 6 -18.22 -1.59 16.90
N LYS A 7 -17.85 -2.20 18.03
CA LYS A 7 -16.70 -3.11 18.15
C LYS A 7 -17.17 -4.56 18.11
N GLY A 8 -16.44 -5.41 17.40
CA GLY A 8 -16.70 -6.85 17.30
C GLY A 8 -16.92 -7.34 15.88
N GLY A 9 -17.65 -8.44 15.77
CA GLY A 9 -17.81 -9.19 14.53
C GLY A 9 -16.74 -10.26 14.35
N VAL A 10 -16.87 -10.98 13.23
CA VAL A 10 -15.99 -12.10 12.87
C VAL A 10 -14.53 -11.69 12.75
N TRP A 11 -13.62 -12.59 13.10
CA TRP A 11 -12.18 -12.42 12.95
C TRP A 11 -11.73 -12.77 11.53
N ARG A 12 -10.94 -11.89 10.91
CA ARG A 12 -10.30 -12.13 9.60
C ARG A 12 -8.84 -12.53 9.78
N ASN A 13 -8.27 -13.19 8.77
CA ASN A 13 -6.88 -13.63 8.82
C ASN A 13 -5.90 -12.45 8.90
N THR A 14 -6.18 -11.34 8.22
CA THR A 14 -5.44 -10.07 8.38
C THR A 14 -5.37 -9.58 9.84
N GLU A 15 -6.49 -9.57 10.55
CA GLU A 15 -6.57 -9.13 11.95
C GLU A 15 -5.77 -10.08 12.86
N ASP A 16 -5.87 -11.39 12.63
CA ASP A 16 -5.13 -12.41 13.38
C ASP A 16 -3.61 -12.28 13.17
N GLU A 17 -3.13 -12.05 11.94
CA GLU A 17 -1.71 -11.86 11.66
C GLU A 17 -1.15 -10.56 12.27
N ILE A 18 -1.93 -9.48 12.23
CA ILE A 18 -1.58 -8.24 12.93
C ILE A 18 -1.54 -8.47 14.45
N LEU A 19 -2.49 -9.23 14.99
CA LEU A 19 -2.52 -9.58 16.41
C LEU A 19 -1.27 -10.38 16.82
N LYS A 20 -0.85 -11.37 16.02
CA LYS A 20 0.41 -12.12 16.26
C LYS A 20 1.61 -11.18 16.28
N ALA A 21 1.77 -10.37 15.24
CA ALA A 21 2.90 -9.44 15.14
C ALA A 21 2.90 -8.39 16.27
N ALA A 22 1.72 -7.93 16.69
CA ALA A 22 1.56 -7.01 17.80
C ALA A 22 1.89 -7.66 19.16
N VAL A 23 1.51 -8.93 19.39
CA VAL A 23 1.90 -9.68 20.59
C VAL A 23 3.41 -9.94 20.60
N MET A 24 4.03 -10.24 19.45
CA MET A 24 5.49 -10.37 19.34
C MET A 24 6.23 -9.09 19.74
N LYS A 25 5.67 -7.90 19.44
CA LYS A 25 6.29 -6.61 19.78
C LYS A 25 5.96 -6.10 21.18
N TYR A 26 4.70 -6.19 21.61
CA TYR A 26 4.19 -5.55 22.83
C TYR A 26 3.98 -6.53 24.00
N GLY A 27 4.05 -7.84 23.75
CA GLY A 27 3.84 -8.89 24.74
C GLY A 27 2.36 -9.09 25.12
N LYS A 28 2.11 -10.06 26.02
CA LYS A 28 0.75 -10.51 26.41
C LYS A 28 0.07 -9.66 27.48
N ASN A 29 0.66 -8.54 27.90
CA ASN A 29 0.14 -7.71 29.00
C ASN A 29 -0.38 -6.35 28.53
N GLN A 30 -0.10 -5.94 27.28
CA GLN A 30 -0.42 -4.61 26.75
C GLN A 30 -1.56 -4.63 25.72
N TRP A 31 -2.68 -5.27 26.06
CA TRP A 31 -3.82 -5.48 25.15
C TRP A 31 -4.46 -4.20 24.61
N SER A 32 -4.47 -3.11 25.40
CA SER A 32 -4.97 -1.80 24.92
C SER A 32 -4.11 -1.24 23.78
N ARG A 33 -2.79 -1.41 23.86
CA ARG A 33 -1.87 -0.99 22.80
C ARG A 33 -2.01 -1.85 21.54
N ILE A 34 -2.24 -3.14 21.72
CA ILE A 34 -2.50 -4.09 20.62
C ILE A 34 -3.82 -3.74 19.92
N ALA A 35 -4.91 -3.55 20.67
CA ALA A 35 -6.21 -3.17 20.11
C ALA A 35 -6.17 -1.83 19.38
N SER A 36 -5.27 -0.91 19.76
CA SER A 36 -5.10 0.35 19.01
C SER A 36 -4.53 0.18 17.60
N LEU A 37 -4.06 -1.02 17.22
CA LEU A 37 -3.68 -1.38 15.84
C LEU A 37 -4.86 -2.01 15.07
N LEU A 38 -5.93 -2.44 15.74
CA LEU A 38 -7.08 -3.13 15.16
C LEU A 38 -8.35 -2.29 15.37
N HIS A 39 -8.73 -1.50 14.36
CA HIS A 39 -9.76 -0.46 14.48
C HIS A 39 -11.15 -0.96 14.97
N ARG A 40 -11.55 -2.20 14.61
CA ARG A 40 -12.86 -2.77 14.99
C ARG A 40 -12.82 -3.76 16.16
N LYS A 41 -11.64 -4.02 16.75
CA LYS A 41 -11.48 -5.01 17.82
C LYS A 41 -11.06 -4.32 19.13
N SER A 42 -11.73 -4.68 20.22
CA SER A 42 -11.42 -4.17 21.56
C SER A 42 -10.26 -4.92 22.21
N ALA A 43 -9.69 -4.35 23.27
CA ALA A 43 -8.63 -5.00 24.04
C ALA A 43 -9.07 -6.34 24.67
N LYS A 44 -10.34 -6.43 25.10
CA LYS A 44 -10.91 -7.67 25.64
C LYS A 44 -11.02 -8.74 24.55
N GLN A 45 -11.50 -8.35 23.36
CA GLN A 45 -11.63 -9.24 22.21
C GLN A 45 -10.25 -9.74 21.73
N CYS A 46 -9.25 -8.85 21.63
CA CYS A 46 -7.87 -9.24 21.28
C CYS A 46 -7.28 -10.22 22.30
N LYS A 47 -7.53 -10.00 23.59
CA LYS A 47 -7.09 -10.90 24.67
C LYS A 47 -7.78 -12.26 24.57
N ALA A 48 -9.10 -12.28 24.47
CA ALA A 48 -9.89 -13.50 24.36
C ALA A 48 -9.47 -14.30 23.11
N ARG A 49 -9.42 -13.65 21.95
CA ARG A 49 -8.95 -14.24 20.70
C ARG A 49 -7.56 -14.85 20.79
N TRP A 50 -6.64 -14.20 21.51
CA TRP A 50 -5.32 -14.78 21.74
C TRP A 50 -5.38 -16.07 22.57
N TYR A 51 -6.03 -16.04 23.73
CA TYR A 51 -6.08 -17.19 24.65
C TYR A 51 -7.01 -18.32 24.20
N GLU A 52 -7.96 -18.05 23.30
CA GLU A 52 -8.94 -19.03 22.82
C GLU A 52 -8.56 -19.61 21.45
N TRP A 53 -7.80 -18.89 20.63
CA TRP A 53 -7.45 -19.36 19.28
C TRP A 53 -5.97 -19.21 18.91
N LEU A 54 -5.28 -18.11 19.21
CA LEU A 54 -3.93 -17.89 18.65
C LEU A 54 -2.77 -18.41 19.48
N ASP A 55 -2.94 -18.64 20.78
CA ASP A 55 -1.84 -19.11 21.63
C ASP A 55 -1.32 -20.46 21.10
N PRO A 56 -0.02 -20.59 20.79
CA PRO A 56 0.55 -21.82 20.23
C PRO A 56 0.44 -23.03 21.18
N SER A 57 0.11 -22.82 22.45
CA SER A 57 -0.13 -23.88 23.43
C SER A 57 -1.49 -24.57 23.24
N ILE A 58 -2.40 -23.98 22.45
CA ILE A 58 -3.74 -24.52 22.20
C ILE A 58 -3.66 -25.64 21.16
N LYS A 59 -4.07 -26.85 21.54
CA LYS A 59 -4.15 -27.98 20.61
C LYS A 59 -5.38 -27.80 19.70
N LYS A 60 -5.12 -27.74 18.38
CA LYS A 60 -6.16 -27.69 17.32
C LYS A 60 -6.19 -28.96 16.48
N THR A 61 -5.54 -30.02 16.95
CA THR A 61 -5.61 -31.36 16.36
C THR A 61 -6.92 -32.03 16.72
N GLU A 62 -7.23 -33.15 16.05
CA GLU A 62 -8.36 -34.00 16.40
C GLU A 62 -8.29 -34.47 17.86
N TRP A 63 -9.44 -34.82 18.43
CA TRP A 63 -9.57 -35.33 19.81
C TRP A 63 -9.09 -36.79 19.87
N SER A 64 -8.23 -37.09 20.84
CA SER A 64 -7.85 -38.48 21.08
C SER A 64 -8.89 -39.15 21.99
N ARG A 65 -8.99 -40.48 21.88
CA ARG A 65 -9.91 -41.29 22.71
C ARG A 65 -9.70 -41.06 24.21
N GLU A 66 -8.45 -40.94 24.65
CA GLU A 66 -8.08 -40.63 26.03
C GLU A 66 -8.50 -39.22 26.48
N GLU A 67 -8.54 -38.24 25.56
CA GLU A 67 -9.01 -36.89 25.85
C GLU A 67 -10.54 -36.87 25.99
N ASP A 68 -11.28 -37.62 25.16
CA ASP A 68 -12.73 -37.76 25.23
C ASP A 68 -13.19 -38.50 26.51
N GLU A 69 -12.56 -39.62 26.87
CA GLU A 69 -12.85 -40.35 28.12
C GLU A 69 -12.62 -39.47 29.35
N LYS A 70 -11.50 -38.74 29.36
CA LYS A 70 -11.18 -37.79 30.44
C LYS A 70 -12.18 -36.63 30.48
N LEU A 71 -12.64 -36.15 29.32
CA LEU A 71 -13.64 -35.08 29.23
C LEU A 71 -14.98 -35.51 29.83
N LEU A 72 -15.50 -36.68 29.44
CA LEU A 72 -16.77 -37.21 29.97
C LEU A 72 -16.69 -37.46 31.48
N HIS A 73 -15.59 -38.08 31.94
CA HIS A 73 -15.38 -38.33 33.37
C HIS A 73 -15.35 -37.02 34.19
N LEU A 74 -14.62 -36.00 33.72
CA LEU A 74 -14.53 -34.72 34.41
C LEU A 74 -15.82 -33.91 34.32
N ALA A 75 -16.55 -33.98 33.21
CA ALA A 75 -17.86 -33.35 33.06
C ALA A 75 -18.91 -33.99 34.00
N LYS A 76 -18.80 -35.30 34.24
CA LYS A 76 -19.59 -36.03 35.24
C LYS A 76 -19.26 -35.59 36.67
N LEU A 77 -17.98 -35.45 36.99
CA LEU A 77 -17.51 -35.07 38.32
C LEU A 77 -17.78 -33.60 38.66
N MET A 78 -17.62 -32.71 37.68
CA MET A 78 -17.75 -31.25 37.82
C MET A 78 -18.73 -30.70 36.77
N PRO A 79 -20.05 -30.81 37.01
CA PRO A 79 -21.05 -30.40 36.03
C PRO A 79 -20.91 -28.94 35.60
N THR A 80 -20.86 -28.67 34.30
CA THR A 80 -20.82 -27.33 33.66
C THR A 80 -19.63 -26.42 34.02
N GLN A 81 -18.57 -26.95 34.66
CA GLN A 81 -17.40 -26.16 35.08
C GLN A 81 -16.26 -26.16 34.02
N TRP A 82 -16.57 -25.77 32.78
CA TRP A 82 -15.64 -25.88 31.64
C TRP A 82 -14.31 -25.16 31.80
N ARG A 83 -14.27 -24.04 32.52
CA ARG A 83 -13.02 -23.31 32.80
C ARG A 83 -12.07 -24.05 33.74
N THR A 84 -12.60 -24.92 34.60
CA THR A 84 -11.84 -25.77 35.51
C THR A 84 -11.39 -27.06 34.81
N ILE A 85 -12.25 -27.62 33.96
CA ILE A 85 -11.99 -28.85 33.21
C ILE A 85 -10.93 -28.63 32.12
N ALA A 86 -11.01 -27.51 31.38
CA ALA A 86 -10.16 -27.22 30.23
C ALA A 86 -8.64 -27.33 30.50
N PRO A 87 -8.08 -26.73 31.57
CA PRO A 87 -6.67 -26.89 31.91
C PRO A 87 -6.24 -28.34 32.20
N ILE A 88 -7.14 -29.18 32.72
CA ILE A 88 -6.86 -30.57 33.08
C ILE A 88 -6.84 -31.46 31.82
N VAL A 89 -7.75 -31.20 30.88
CA VAL A 89 -7.78 -31.88 29.57
C VAL A 89 -6.68 -31.35 28.63
N GLY A 90 -6.26 -30.10 28.80
CA GLY A 90 -5.24 -29.44 27.96
C GLY A 90 -5.81 -28.87 26.66
N ARG A 91 -7.10 -28.51 26.66
CA ARG A 91 -7.84 -27.88 25.55
C ARG A 91 -8.49 -26.58 26.04
N THR A 92 -9.10 -25.78 25.15
CA THR A 92 -9.83 -24.57 25.56
C THR A 92 -11.23 -24.92 26.09
N ALA A 93 -11.79 -24.10 26.97
CA ALA A 93 -13.12 -24.33 27.55
C ALA A 93 -14.22 -24.42 26.49
N ALA A 94 -14.15 -23.62 25.42
CA ALA A 94 -15.08 -23.67 24.31
C ALA A 94 -14.98 -24.98 23.52
N GLN A 95 -13.75 -25.43 23.18
CA GLN A 95 -13.54 -26.72 22.52
C GLN A 95 -14.05 -27.89 23.38
N CYS A 96 -13.84 -27.85 24.70
CA CYS A 96 -14.34 -28.89 25.61
C CYS A 96 -15.86 -28.96 25.63
N LEU A 97 -16.55 -27.81 25.68
CA LEU A 97 -18.01 -27.75 25.66
C LEU A 97 -18.57 -28.25 24.32
N GLU A 98 -18.06 -27.74 23.20
CA GLU A 98 -18.50 -28.14 21.85
C GLU A 98 -18.30 -29.65 21.61
N ARG A 99 -17.17 -30.20 22.06
CA ARG A 99 -16.92 -31.65 21.96
C ARG A 99 -17.86 -32.45 22.85
N TYR A 100 -18.14 -31.99 24.07
CA TYR A 100 -19.05 -32.65 24.98
C TYR A 100 -20.49 -32.71 24.42
N GLU A 101 -21.00 -31.57 23.91
CA GLU A 101 -22.30 -31.50 23.25
C GLU A 101 -22.36 -32.42 22.03
N TYR A 102 -21.29 -32.45 21.22
CA TYR A 102 -21.18 -33.36 20.07
C TYR A 102 -21.23 -34.84 20.48
N LEU A 103 -20.55 -35.23 21.57
CA LEU A 103 -20.57 -36.61 22.07
C LEU A 103 -21.95 -37.01 22.60
N LEU A 104 -22.68 -36.08 23.22
CA LEU A 104 -24.06 -36.31 23.65
C LEU A 104 -25.04 -36.42 22.47
N ASP A 105 -24.95 -35.52 21.47
CA ASP A 105 -25.77 -35.58 20.25
C ASP A 105 -25.52 -36.89 19.47
N GLN A 106 -24.26 -37.35 19.39
CA GLN A 106 -23.93 -38.65 18.81
C GLN A 106 -24.57 -39.84 19.56
N ALA A 107 -24.64 -39.76 20.89
CA ALA A 107 -25.28 -40.80 21.71
C ALA A 107 -26.81 -40.79 21.52
N GLN A 108 -27.43 -39.61 21.53
CA GLN A 108 -28.87 -39.42 21.35
C GLN A 108 -29.34 -39.89 19.97
N ARG A 109 -28.65 -39.46 18.89
CA ARG A 109 -28.97 -39.90 17.52
C ARG A 109 -28.90 -41.42 17.34
N LYS A 110 -28.03 -42.09 18.09
CA LYS A 110 -27.89 -43.54 18.03
C LYS A 110 -28.95 -44.28 18.86
N GLU A 111 -29.52 -43.63 19.87
CA GLU A 111 -30.55 -44.18 20.76
C GLU A 111 -31.97 -44.01 20.19
N GLU A 112 -32.29 -42.85 19.61
CA GLU A 112 -33.64 -42.55 19.08
C GLU A 112 -33.89 -43.06 17.65
N GLY A 113 -32.85 -43.49 16.92
CA GLY A 113 -32.98 -43.84 15.50
C GLY A 113 -33.28 -42.60 14.63
N GLU A 114 -33.05 -42.71 13.32
CA GLU A 114 -33.19 -41.59 12.37
C GLU A 114 -34.65 -41.10 12.19
N GLU A 115 -35.20 -40.41 13.19
CA GLU A 115 -36.42 -39.61 13.07
C GLU A 115 -36.04 -38.13 12.95
N PRO A 116 -36.21 -37.49 11.79
CA PRO A 116 -35.92 -36.06 11.57
C PRO A 116 -37.06 -35.18 12.13
N GLY A 117 -37.56 -35.51 13.32
CA GLY A 117 -38.67 -34.84 13.99
C GLY A 117 -38.25 -33.68 14.90
N ASP A 118 -36.95 -33.55 15.20
CA ASP A 118 -36.46 -32.48 16.09
C ASP A 118 -36.07 -31.23 15.30
N ASP A 119 -36.50 -30.07 15.83
CA ASP A 119 -36.64 -28.77 15.16
C ASP A 119 -35.44 -28.39 14.25
N PRO A 120 -35.62 -28.32 12.91
CA PRO A 120 -34.53 -28.18 11.95
C PRO A 120 -33.73 -26.87 12.05
N ARG A 121 -34.19 -25.88 12.82
CA ARG A 121 -33.47 -24.61 13.04
C ARG A 121 -33.67 -24.04 14.45
N LYS A 122 -33.11 -24.69 15.47
CA LYS A 122 -32.91 -24.07 16.80
C LYS A 122 -31.92 -22.88 16.79
N LEU A 123 -31.19 -22.65 15.68
CA LEU A 123 -30.37 -21.46 15.46
C LEU A 123 -31.23 -20.29 14.98
N ARG A 124 -31.44 -19.30 15.86
CA ARG A 124 -32.16 -18.07 15.54
C ARG A 124 -31.45 -17.29 14.42
N PRO A 125 -32.06 -17.17 13.22
CA PRO A 125 -31.45 -16.46 12.11
C PRO A 125 -31.33 -14.95 12.43
N GLY A 126 -30.13 -14.39 12.30
CA GLY A 126 -29.89 -12.94 12.44
C GLY A 126 -29.27 -12.48 13.76
N GLU A 127 -28.99 -13.39 14.70
CA GLU A 127 -28.29 -13.03 15.94
C GLU A 127 -26.76 -12.91 15.75
N ILE A 128 -26.14 -11.96 16.47
CA ILE A 128 -24.68 -11.82 16.53
C ILE A 128 -24.14 -12.91 17.44
N ASP A 129 -23.21 -13.72 16.93
CA ASP A 129 -22.53 -14.75 17.72
C ASP A 129 -21.94 -14.14 19.02
N PRO A 130 -22.26 -14.67 20.21
CA PRO A 130 -21.74 -14.16 21.47
C PRO A 130 -20.22 -14.34 21.62
N ASN A 131 -19.63 -15.39 21.02
CA ASN A 131 -18.21 -15.74 21.19
C ASN A 131 -17.50 -15.95 19.83
N PRO A 132 -17.39 -14.92 18.97
CA PRO A 132 -16.74 -15.04 17.67
C PRO A 132 -15.22 -15.33 17.78
N GLU A 133 -14.61 -15.13 18.95
CA GLU A 133 -13.20 -15.38 19.23
C GLU A 133 -12.79 -16.85 19.17
N THR A 134 -13.73 -17.79 19.33
CA THR A 134 -13.44 -19.24 19.30
C THR A 134 -13.45 -19.82 17.89
N LYS A 135 -14.00 -19.09 16.92
CA LYS A 135 -14.20 -19.57 15.54
C LYS A 135 -12.97 -19.39 14.65
N PRO A 136 -12.76 -20.23 13.61
CA PRO A 136 -11.71 -20.00 12.62
C PRO A 136 -11.80 -18.61 11.97
N ALA A 137 -10.64 -18.05 11.62
CA ALA A 137 -10.60 -16.77 10.91
C ALA A 137 -11.14 -16.91 9.48
N ARG A 138 -11.86 -15.90 9.00
CA ARG A 138 -12.24 -15.84 7.58
C ARG A 138 -11.01 -15.57 6.71
N PRO A 139 -10.83 -16.30 5.59
CA PRO A 139 -9.81 -15.99 4.61
C PRO A 139 -9.94 -14.57 4.08
N ASP A 140 -8.79 -13.98 3.71
CA ASP A 140 -8.72 -12.61 3.21
C ASP A 140 -9.35 -12.54 1.81
N PRO A 141 -10.25 -11.58 1.53
CA PRO A 141 -10.80 -11.39 0.20
C PRO A 141 -9.69 -10.98 -0.79
N LYS A 142 -9.83 -11.38 -2.06
CA LYS A 142 -8.83 -11.03 -3.10
C LYS A 142 -8.70 -9.53 -3.30
N ASP A 143 -9.82 -8.82 -3.21
CA ASP A 143 -9.88 -7.37 -3.22
C ASP A 143 -10.08 -6.88 -1.78
N MET A 144 -8.98 -6.47 -1.16
CA MET A 144 -8.96 -5.96 0.21
C MET A 144 -9.54 -4.55 0.22
N ASP A 145 -10.44 -4.28 1.15
CA ASP A 145 -11.02 -2.94 1.28
C ASP A 145 -9.98 -1.92 1.79
N GLU A 146 -10.29 -0.63 1.63
CA GLU A 146 -9.40 0.47 2.04
C GLU A 146 -9.09 0.41 3.54
N ASP A 147 -10.07 0.01 4.35
CA ASP A 147 -9.94 -0.16 5.80
C ASP A 147 -8.86 -1.20 6.15
N GLU A 148 -8.86 -2.37 5.51
CA GLU A 148 -7.88 -3.41 5.77
C GLU A 148 -6.47 -3.05 5.26
N LEU A 149 -6.39 -2.42 4.09
CA LEU A 149 -5.12 -1.95 3.54
C LEU A 149 -4.52 -0.84 4.40
N GLU A 150 -5.33 0.11 4.86
CA GLU A 150 -4.92 1.17 5.77
C GLU A 150 -4.49 0.58 7.11
N MET A 151 -5.27 -0.35 7.69
CA MET A 151 -4.93 -1.07 8.92
C MET A 151 -3.59 -1.81 8.79
N LEU A 152 -3.34 -2.52 7.69
CA LEU A 152 -2.05 -3.18 7.44
C LEU A 152 -0.89 -2.19 7.31
N SER A 153 -1.11 -1.07 6.62
CA SER A 153 -0.10 -0.03 6.45
C SER A 153 0.26 0.64 7.78
N GLU A 154 -0.76 0.91 8.62
CA GLU A 154 -0.60 1.46 9.96
C GLU A 154 0.12 0.47 10.88
N ALA A 155 -0.28 -0.81 10.86
CA ALA A 155 0.38 -1.86 11.61
C ALA A 155 1.86 -1.95 11.26
N ARG A 156 2.21 -1.99 9.96
CA ARG A 156 3.62 -2.00 9.50
C ARG A 156 4.38 -0.76 10.00
N ALA A 157 3.81 0.44 9.88
CA ALA A 157 4.46 1.67 10.32
C ALA A 157 4.67 1.70 11.84
N ARG A 158 3.67 1.29 12.62
CA ARG A 158 3.74 1.23 14.09
C ARG A 158 4.70 0.15 14.58
N LEU A 159 4.76 -1.01 13.91
CA LEU A 159 5.70 -2.09 14.23
C LEU A 159 7.16 -1.70 13.89
N ALA A 160 7.40 -0.99 12.80
CA ALA A 160 8.73 -0.48 12.45
C ALA A 160 9.22 0.65 13.40
N ASN A 161 8.30 1.45 13.95
CA ASN A 161 8.68 2.57 14.80
C ASN A 161 9.09 2.12 16.21
N THR A 162 10.34 2.38 16.59
CA THR A 162 10.89 2.17 17.94
C THR A 162 11.22 3.48 18.66
N GLN A 163 11.23 4.61 17.95
CA GLN A 163 11.69 5.89 18.47
C GLN A 163 10.55 6.75 19.02
N GLY A 164 10.76 7.31 20.21
CA GLY A 164 9.88 8.31 20.81
C GLY A 164 10.04 9.72 20.23
N LYS A 165 9.20 10.66 20.71
CA LYS A 165 9.18 12.06 20.24
C LYS A 165 10.53 12.77 20.36
N LYS A 166 11.24 12.58 21.48
CA LYS A 166 12.54 13.23 21.75
C LYS A 166 13.64 12.77 20.80
N ALA A 167 13.72 11.46 20.53
CA ALA A 167 14.68 10.89 19.59
C ALA A 167 14.43 11.39 18.16
N LYS A 168 13.18 11.36 17.70
CA LYS A 168 12.80 11.90 16.37
C LYS A 168 13.09 13.39 16.24
N ARG A 169 12.81 14.18 17.30
CA ARG A 169 13.14 15.62 17.33
C ARG A 169 14.64 15.84 17.22
N LYS A 170 15.45 15.16 18.04
CA LYS A 170 16.91 15.24 17.99
C LYS A 170 17.50 14.81 16.65
N ALA A 171 16.93 13.80 16.00
CA ALA A 171 17.36 13.38 14.66
C ALA A 171 17.11 14.47 13.61
N ARG A 172 15.93 15.10 13.61
CA ARG A 172 15.64 16.24 12.72
C ARG A 172 16.49 17.46 13.03
N GLU A 173 16.73 17.74 14.31
CA GLU A 173 17.62 18.83 14.75
C GLU A 173 19.05 18.61 14.26
N LYS A 174 19.57 17.38 14.37
CA LYS A 174 20.89 17.01 13.83
C LYS A 174 20.97 17.23 12.31
N GLN A 175 19.93 16.84 11.56
CA GLN A 175 19.86 17.06 10.10
C GLN A 175 19.82 18.56 9.75
N LEU A 176 19.04 19.35 10.48
CA LEU A 176 18.97 20.80 10.29
C LEU A 176 20.30 21.47 10.63
N GLU A 177 21.00 21.00 11.66
CA GLU A 177 22.31 21.52 12.04
C GLU A 177 23.37 21.20 10.98
N GLU A 178 23.38 19.98 10.43
CA GLU A 178 24.24 19.61 9.30
C GLU A 178 23.94 20.47 8.06
N ALA A 179 22.65 20.69 7.74
CA ALA A 179 22.23 21.54 6.63
C ALA A 179 22.68 23.00 6.82
N ARG A 180 22.48 23.57 8.02
CA ARG A 180 22.95 24.92 8.36
C ARG A 180 24.47 25.04 8.27
N ARG A 181 25.20 24.05 8.78
CA ARG A 181 26.66 23.99 8.71
C ARG A 181 27.14 23.99 7.26
N LEU A 182 26.52 23.21 6.38
CA LEU A 182 26.86 23.16 4.95
C LEU A 182 26.54 24.48 4.24
N ALA A 183 25.37 25.08 4.50
CA ALA A 183 25.00 26.38 3.92
C ALA A 183 25.95 27.51 4.35
N ALA A 184 26.30 27.57 5.64
CA ALA A 184 27.28 28.53 6.15
C ALA A 184 28.68 28.29 5.56
N LEU A 185 29.07 27.03 5.36
CA LEU A 185 30.34 26.67 4.74
C LEU A 185 30.38 27.09 3.27
N GLN A 186 29.28 26.91 2.52
CA GLN A 186 29.14 27.37 1.15
C GLN A 186 29.27 28.90 1.07
N LYS A 187 28.52 29.64 1.89
CA LYS A 187 28.60 31.11 1.93
C LYS A 187 30.00 31.60 2.27
N ARG A 188 30.65 30.97 3.24
CA ARG A 188 32.04 31.28 3.56
C ARG A 188 33.01 30.97 2.42
N ARG A 189 32.78 29.90 1.66
CA ARG A 189 33.58 29.57 0.47
C ARG A 189 33.41 30.61 -0.62
N GLU A 190 32.17 31.04 -0.88
CA GLU A 190 31.85 32.11 -1.85
C GLU A 190 32.56 33.42 -1.47
N LEU A 191 32.45 33.85 -0.21
CA LEU A 191 33.10 35.07 0.28
C LEU A 191 34.63 35.00 0.22
N ARG A 192 35.22 33.85 0.59
CA ARG A 192 36.67 33.65 0.48
C ARG A 192 37.16 33.56 -0.98
N ALA A 193 36.38 32.93 -1.86
CA ALA A 193 36.70 32.88 -3.29
C ALA A 193 36.65 34.27 -3.93
N ALA A 194 35.74 35.14 -3.44
CA ALA A 194 35.70 36.56 -3.80
C ALA A 194 36.77 37.41 -3.10
N GLY A 195 37.70 36.81 -2.35
CA GLY A 195 38.78 37.52 -1.65
C GLY A 195 38.34 38.30 -0.40
N MET A 196 37.06 38.23 -0.01
CA MET A 196 36.56 38.92 1.18
C MET A 196 36.88 38.12 2.45
N GLY A 197 37.87 38.61 3.20
CA GLY A 197 38.30 38.04 4.46
C GLY A 197 37.31 38.30 5.61
N VAL A 198 36.26 37.49 5.74
CA VAL A 198 35.38 37.56 6.92
C VAL A 198 36.14 37.05 8.15
N ARG A 199 36.47 37.95 9.09
CA ARG A 199 37.03 37.57 10.41
C ARG A 199 35.99 36.69 11.12
N ARG A 200 36.42 35.48 11.53
CA ARG A 200 35.59 34.46 12.21
C ARG A 200 34.75 35.01 13.38
N GLY A 201 35.20 36.10 14.03
CA GLY A 201 34.56 36.69 15.21
C GLY A 201 33.25 37.45 14.96
N ALA A 202 32.97 37.94 13.74
CA ALA A 202 31.78 38.76 13.49
C ALA A 202 30.47 37.96 13.36
N LEU A 203 30.55 36.66 13.04
CA LEU A 203 29.39 35.77 12.86
C LEU A 203 29.23 34.73 13.97
N SER A 204 30.21 34.64 14.88
CA SER A 204 30.21 33.69 15.99
C SER A 204 30.31 34.48 17.29
N HIS A 205 29.17 34.96 17.78
CA HIS A 205 29.05 35.41 19.15
C HIS A 205 29.23 34.18 20.05
N ASN A 206 30.48 33.80 20.31
CA ASN A 206 30.86 32.64 21.10
C ASN A 206 30.54 32.94 22.58
N ARG A 207 29.25 32.93 22.94
CA ARG A 207 28.76 33.09 24.32
C ARG A 207 28.99 31.82 25.14
N ARG A 208 30.17 31.23 25.06
CA ARG A 208 30.61 30.17 25.97
C ARG A 208 31.86 30.64 26.69
N LYS A 209 31.66 31.36 27.79
CA LYS A 209 32.72 31.79 28.73
C LYS A 209 33.37 30.61 29.48
N ARG A 210 32.77 29.40 29.39
CA ARG A 210 33.29 28.16 29.96
C ARG A 210 33.43 27.10 28.85
N GLY A 211 34.65 26.87 28.39
CA GLY A 211 34.99 25.81 27.45
C GLY A 211 36.43 25.94 26.96
N VAL A 212 37.15 24.82 26.88
CA VAL A 212 38.48 24.73 26.27
C VAL A 212 38.31 24.77 24.76
N ASP A 213 39.11 25.58 24.05
CA ASP A 213 39.13 25.55 22.59
C ASP A 213 40.00 24.39 22.11
N TYR A 214 39.33 23.30 21.75
CA TYR A 214 39.94 22.07 21.26
C TYR A 214 40.85 22.24 20.03
N ASN A 215 40.71 23.34 19.27
CA ASN A 215 41.58 23.60 18.12
C ASN A 215 42.81 24.46 18.48
N ALA A 216 42.80 25.17 19.60
CA ALA A 216 43.87 26.10 19.99
C ALA A 216 44.95 25.40 20.82
N GLU A 217 44.56 24.47 21.69
CA GLU A 217 45.46 23.73 22.57
C GLU A 217 45.00 22.28 22.73
N ILE A 218 45.90 21.41 23.19
CA ILE A 218 45.56 20.02 23.54
C ILE A 218 44.76 20.07 24.85
N PRO A 219 43.47 19.67 24.84
CA PRO A 219 42.67 19.72 26.05
C PRO A 219 43.18 18.74 27.10
N PHE A 220 43.36 19.22 28.33
CA PHE A 220 43.85 18.41 29.45
C PHE A 220 45.11 17.62 29.11
N GLU A 221 46.07 18.29 28.49
CA GLU A 221 47.34 17.69 28.10
C GLU A 221 48.03 17.04 29.31
N LYS A 222 48.29 15.73 29.19
CA LYS A 222 49.09 14.98 30.14
C LYS A 222 50.37 14.59 29.42
N GLN A 223 51.48 15.21 29.83
CA GLN A 223 52.78 14.88 29.28
C GLN A 223 53.07 13.38 29.48
N PRO A 224 53.53 12.66 28.44
CA PRO A 224 53.98 11.27 28.60
C PRO A 224 55.03 11.18 29.71
N ALA A 225 54.99 10.11 30.50
CA ALA A 225 55.97 9.92 31.56
C ALA A 225 57.37 9.76 30.96
N ILE A 226 58.33 10.58 31.41
CA ILE A 226 59.71 10.55 30.94
C ILE A 226 60.33 9.21 31.36
N GLY A 227 60.75 8.41 30.38
CA GLY A 227 61.37 7.10 30.59
C GLY A 227 62.90 7.15 30.63
N PHE A 228 63.53 5.98 30.62
CA PHE A 228 64.99 5.84 30.62
C PHE A 228 65.66 6.14 29.27
N HIS A 229 64.88 6.30 28.20
CA HIS A 229 65.37 6.63 26.86
C HIS A 229 65.16 8.12 26.55
N ASN A 230 66.16 8.74 25.91
CA ASN A 230 66.06 10.13 25.45
C ASN A 230 65.14 10.21 24.22
N THR A 231 63.97 10.82 24.39
CA THR A 231 62.96 11.01 23.35
C THR A 231 62.99 12.41 22.73
N ALA A 232 63.97 13.25 23.08
CA ALA A 232 64.07 14.63 22.58
C ALA A 232 64.45 14.72 21.09
N GLU A 233 65.04 13.66 20.52
CA GLU A 233 65.48 13.61 19.12
C GLU A 233 64.45 12.94 18.19
N GLU A 234 63.38 12.36 18.74
CA GLU A 234 62.33 11.70 17.95
C GLU A 234 61.39 12.74 17.32
N GLN A 235 61.39 12.84 15.99
CA GLN A 235 60.52 13.77 15.25
C GLN A 235 59.38 13.00 14.57
N PHE A 236 58.14 13.39 14.83
CA PHE A 236 56.98 12.85 14.12
C PHE A 236 56.78 13.58 12.79
N ASP A 237 56.70 12.82 11.70
CA ASP A 237 56.33 13.35 10.38
C ASP A 237 54.83 13.70 10.34
N PRO A 238 54.46 14.99 10.22
CA PRO A 238 53.07 15.39 10.16
C PRO A 238 52.38 14.82 8.93
N PHE A 239 51.14 14.36 9.09
CA PHE A 239 50.32 13.97 7.95
C PHE A 239 50.14 15.17 7.02
N ALA A 240 50.65 15.08 5.79
CA ALA A 240 50.49 16.10 4.75
C ALA A 240 49.28 15.76 3.85
N PRO A 241 48.08 16.29 4.11
CA PRO A 241 46.91 15.99 3.31
C PRO A 241 46.94 16.65 1.93
N ASN A 242 46.65 15.85 0.90
CA ASN A 242 46.34 16.35 -0.43
C ASN A 242 44.95 17.00 -0.47
N PHE A 243 44.86 18.31 -0.17
CA PHE A 243 43.59 19.06 -0.09
C PHE A 243 42.75 19.05 -1.37
N HIS A 244 43.34 18.74 -2.53
CA HIS A 244 42.60 18.59 -3.80
C HIS A 244 41.71 17.34 -3.85
N ARG A 245 42.12 16.24 -3.18
CA ARG A 245 41.40 14.95 -3.19
C ARG A 245 40.72 14.62 -1.85
N LEU A 246 41.14 15.28 -0.77
CA LEU A 246 40.70 14.99 0.59
C LEU A 246 39.21 15.27 0.81
N ARG A 247 38.47 14.27 1.29
CA ARG A 247 37.04 14.37 1.65
C ARG A 247 36.82 14.03 3.11
N GLN A 248 35.76 14.56 3.72
CA GLN A 248 35.38 14.25 5.11
C GLN A 248 35.25 12.74 5.36
N GLN A 249 34.63 12.00 4.41
CA GLN A 249 34.49 10.55 4.49
C GLN A 249 35.83 9.80 4.50
N GLN A 250 36.90 10.36 3.93
CA GLN A 250 38.22 9.72 3.96
C GLN A 250 38.94 9.92 5.30
N LEU A 251 38.67 11.02 6.00
CA LEU A 251 39.15 11.23 7.37
C LEU A 251 38.42 10.31 8.35
N GLU A 252 37.10 10.18 8.19
CA GLU A 252 36.26 9.37 9.09
C GLU A 252 36.29 7.86 8.76
N GLY A 253 36.65 7.49 7.53
CA GLY A 253 36.63 6.13 7.02
C GLY A 253 35.25 5.68 6.50
N GLU A 254 35.16 4.44 6.00
CA GLU A 254 33.88 3.85 5.58
C GLU A 254 33.02 3.50 6.82
N LEU A 255 31.76 3.94 6.82
CA LEU A 255 30.81 3.56 7.86
C LEU A 255 30.58 2.04 7.84
N ARG A 256 30.51 1.44 9.04
CA ARG A 256 30.23 -0.01 9.21
C ARG A 256 28.97 -0.46 8.46
N SER A 257 27.90 0.31 8.51
CA SER A 257 26.65 0.00 7.79
C SER A 257 26.83 -0.06 6.28
N VAL A 258 27.63 0.85 5.70
CA VAL A 258 27.90 0.88 4.25
C VAL A 258 28.70 -0.34 3.82
N LYS A 259 29.68 -0.75 4.62
CA LYS A 259 30.46 -1.96 4.36
C LYS A 259 29.59 -3.21 4.46
N GLU A 260 28.82 -3.34 5.53
CA GLU A 260 27.92 -4.48 5.75
C GLU A 260 26.83 -4.57 4.66
N ASP A 261 26.21 -3.45 4.27
CA ASP A 261 25.19 -3.42 3.23
C ASP A 261 25.76 -3.84 1.86
N ARG A 262 27.02 -3.48 1.56
CA ARG A 262 27.73 -3.89 0.35
C ARG A 262 27.98 -5.41 0.35
N GLU A 263 28.43 -5.96 1.48
CA GLU A 263 28.63 -7.40 1.66
C GLU A 263 27.30 -8.16 1.59
N ARG A 264 26.25 -7.71 2.27
CA ARG A 264 24.91 -8.30 2.23
C ARG A 264 24.32 -8.29 0.82
N LYS A 265 24.54 -7.22 0.05
CA LYS A 265 24.13 -7.14 -1.35
C LYS A 265 24.89 -8.16 -2.20
N LYS A 266 26.21 -8.26 -2.01
CA LYS A 266 27.06 -9.25 -2.70
C LYS A 266 26.60 -10.68 -2.41
N ASP A 267 26.29 -10.99 -1.15
CA ASP A 267 25.78 -12.31 -0.76
C ASP A 267 24.40 -12.59 -1.33
N LYS A 268 23.50 -11.60 -1.32
CA LYS A 268 22.17 -11.72 -1.95
C LYS A 268 22.27 -11.97 -3.45
N ASP A 269 23.13 -11.24 -4.14
CA ASP A 269 23.33 -11.39 -5.58
C ASP A 269 23.96 -12.76 -5.90
N ARG A 270 24.91 -13.22 -5.08
CA ARG A 270 25.51 -14.56 -5.19
C ARG A 270 24.49 -15.67 -4.96
N LEU A 271 23.62 -15.54 -3.94
CA LEU A 271 22.55 -16.49 -3.67
C LEU A 271 21.53 -16.52 -4.80
N LYS A 272 21.17 -15.35 -5.34
CA LYS A 272 20.25 -15.23 -6.46
C LYS A 272 20.81 -15.89 -7.72
N GLN A 273 22.08 -15.61 -8.06
CA GLN A 273 22.76 -16.24 -9.20
C GLN A 273 22.87 -17.76 -9.04
N ARG A 274 23.20 -18.26 -7.83
CA ARG A 274 23.18 -19.71 -7.56
C ARG A 274 21.80 -20.30 -7.78
N LYS A 275 20.76 -19.67 -7.23
CA LYS A 275 19.38 -20.14 -7.43
C LYS A 275 18.97 -20.11 -8.91
N GLU A 276 19.37 -19.09 -9.66
CA GLU A 276 19.06 -18.97 -11.10
C GLU A 276 19.87 -19.92 -11.98
N ASN A 277 21.09 -20.29 -11.60
CA ASN A 277 21.97 -21.18 -12.37
C ASN A 277 21.80 -22.66 -12.00
N GLU A 278 21.52 -22.97 -10.72
CA GLU A 278 21.33 -24.34 -10.23
C GLU A 278 19.92 -24.87 -10.57
N VAL A 279 18.91 -24.01 -10.73
CA VAL A 279 17.55 -24.46 -11.09
C VAL A 279 17.47 -25.02 -12.52
N PRO A 280 18.10 -24.42 -13.56
CA PRO A 280 18.16 -25.00 -14.90
C PRO A 280 19.10 -26.22 -15.00
N SER A 281 20.22 -26.24 -14.27
CA SER A 281 21.19 -27.35 -14.34
C SER A 281 20.71 -28.60 -13.60
N ALA A 282 20.01 -28.45 -12.47
CA ALA A 282 19.44 -29.57 -11.72
C ALA A 282 18.21 -30.19 -12.42
N LEU A 283 17.46 -29.40 -13.19
CA LEU A 283 16.37 -29.91 -14.03
C LEU A 283 16.90 -30.76 -15.21
N LEU A 284 18.12 -30.48 -15.68
CA LEU A 284 18.74 -31.18 -16.81
C LEU A 284 19.48 -32.47 -16.42
N GLN A 285 19.94 -32.57 -15.16
CA GLN A 285 20.79 -33.69 -14.70
C GLN A 285 20.07 -34.79 -13.93
N GLY A 286 18.77 -34.69 -13.65
CA GLY A 286 17.98 -35.77 -13.06
C GLY A 286 18.35 -36.18 -11.63
N ASP A 287 19.44 -35.66 -11.08
CA ASP A 287 19.82 -35.87 -9.69
C ASP A 287 18.98 -34.98 -8.78
N GLN A 288 18.13 -35.61 -7.97
CA GLN A 288 17.37 -34.94 -6.93
C GLN A 288 18.35 -34.42 -5.86
N PRO A 289 18.52 -33.09 -5.69
CA PRO A 289 19.31 -32.58 -4.58
C PRO A 289 18.56 -32.87 -3.28
N ALA A 290 19.28 -33.41 -2.28
CA ALA A 290 18.75 -33.66 -0.94
C ALA A 290 18.20 -32.36 -0.32
N ALA A 291 16.89 -32.15 -0.48
CA ALA A 291 16.20 -31.00 0.05
C ALA A 291 16.20 -31.06 1.58
N LYS A 292 16.62 -29.96 2.23
CA LYS A 292 16.31 -29.76 3.65
C LYS A 292 14.79 -29.67 3.76
N ARG A 293 14.20 -30.64 4.48
CA ARG A 293 12.75 -30.86 4.68
C ARG A 293 11.94 -29.55 4.67
N SER A 294 11.30 -29.25 3.55
CA SER A 294 10.11 -28.39 3.52
C SER A 294 8.96 -29.14 4.18
N LYS A 295 8.02 -28.42 4.80
CA LYS A 295 6.76 -29.01 5.27
C LYS A 295 6.11 -29.75 4.10
N LEU A 296 5.70 -31.00 4.33
CA LEU A 296 5.05 -31.87 3.36
C LEU A 296 3.79 -31.19 2.85
N VAL A 297 3.89 -30.56 1.68
CA VAL A 297 2.76 -30.16 0.88
C VAL A 297 2.82 -31.08 -0.32
N LEU A 298 1.93 -32.06 -0.32
CA LEU A 298 1.72 -32.94 -1.46
C LEU A 298 1.30 -32.05 -2.66
N PRO A 299 1.86 -32.26 -3.86
CA PRO A 299 1.34 -31.65 -5.06
C PRO A 299 -0.14 -31.98 -5.20
N GLU A 300 -0.95 -31.01 -5.62
CA GLU A 300 -2.33 -31.28 -6.03
C GLU A 300 -2.31 -32.39 -7.09
N PRO A 301 -3.17 -33.41 -6.99
CA PRO A 301 -3.14 -34.55 -7.89
C PRO A 301 -3.34 -34.06 -9.32
N GLN A 302 -2.31 -34.19 -10.15
CA GLN A 302 -2.40 -33.96 -11.59
C GLN A 302 -3.08 -35.18 -12.20
N ILE A 303 -4.40 -35.17 -12.19
CA ILE A 303 -5.23 -36.10 -12.94
C ILE A 303 -5.22 -35.58 -14.39
N SER A 304 -4.77 -36.39 -15.34
CA SER A 304 -4.83 -36.00 -16.75
C SER A 304 -6.30 -35.94 -17.22
N ASP A 305 -6.64 -35.13 -18.22
CA ASP A 305 -8.04 -35.02 -18.70
C ASP A 305 -8.63 -36.38 -19.12
N ARG A 306 -7.78 -37.33 -19.58
CA ARG A 306 -8.18 -38.72 -19.85
C ARG A 306 -8.50 -39.53 -18.60
N ASP A 307 -7.76 -39.32 -17.52
CA ASP A 307 -8.02 -39.98 -16.24
C ASP A 307 -9.27 -39.39 -15.60
N LEU A 308 -9.53 -38.09 -15.80
CA LEU A 308 -10.75 -37.43 -15.34
C LEU A 308 -11.98 -37.94 -16.09
N GLU A 309 -11.89 -38.14 -17.40
CA GLU A 309 -12.95 -38.79 -18.19
C GLU A 309 -13.20 -40.25 -17.77
N GLN A 310 -12.15 -41.02 -17.44
CA GLN A 310 -12.31 -42.38 -16.93
C GLN A 310 -12.92 -42.41 -15.52
N VAL A 311 -12.56 -41.49 -14.64
CA VAL A 311 -13.14 -41.37 -13.30
C VAL A 311 -14.61 -40.94 -13.39
N VAL A 312 -14.96 -40.01 -14.28
CA VAL A 312 -16.37 -39.62 -14.54
C VAL A 312 -17.17 -40.78 -15.14
N LYS A 313 -16.56 -41.59 -16.01
CA LYS A 313 -17.21 -42.76 -16.61
C LYS A 313 -17.40 -43.90 -15.61
N LEU A 314 -16.44 -44.10 -14.70
CA LEU A 314 -16.55 -45.05 -13.59
C LEU A 314 -17.58 -44.57 -12.55
N GLY A 315 -17.62 -43.26 -12.27
CA GLY A 315 -18.61 -42.62 -11.40
C GLY A 315 -20.04 -42.71 -11.94
N ARG A 316 -20.24 -42.49 -13.24
CA ARG A 316 -21.53 -42.72 -13.90
C ARG A 316 -21.94 -44.19 -13.93
N ALA A 317 -20.99 -45.12 -14.03
CA ALA A 317 -21.28 -46.54 -13.98
C ALA A 317 -21.67 -46.99 -12.56
N SER A 318 -21.05 -46.44 -11.51
CA SER A 318 -21.46 -46.68 -10.12
C SER A 318 -22.80 -46.04 -9.79
N GLU A 319 -23.08 -44.84 -10.31
CA GLU A 319 -24.36 -44.14 -10.11
C GLU A 319 -25.50 -44.88 -10.84
N ALA A 320 -25.29 -45.32 -12.08
CA ALA A 320 -26.26 -46.14 -12.81
C ALA A 320 -26.51 -47.52 -12.15
N ALA A 321 -25.50 -48.11 -11.52
CA ALA A 321 -25.66 -49.35 -10.74
C ALA A 321 -26.42 -49.10 -9.42
N GLN A 322 -26.22 -47.93 -8.80
CA GLN A 322 -26.92 -47.51 -7.58
C GLN A 322 -28.40 -47.20 -7.87
N ASP A 323 -28.70 -46.55 -9.01
CA ASP A 323 -30.07 -46.27 -9.44
C ASP A 323 -30.81 -47.56 -9.86
N ALA A 324 -30.15 -48.50 -10.55
CA ALA A 324 -30.73 -49.80 -10.87
C ALA A 324 -31.03 -50.65 -9.62
N ALA A 325 -30.20 -50.54 -8.57
CA ALA A 325 -30.43 -51.20 -7.29
C ALA A 325 -31.56 -50.54 -6.47
N ARG A 326 -31.77 -49.22 -6.63
CA ARG A 326 -32.88 -48.49 -6.00
C ARG A 326 -34.23 -48.75 -6.67
N GLU A 327 -34.26 -48.93 -7.99
CA GLU A 327 -35.49 -49.25 -8.73
C GLU A 327 -36.04 -50.67 -8.45
N THR A 328 -35.22 -51.59 -7.93
CA THR A 328 -35.62 -52.99 -7.69
C THR A 328 -36.08 -53.30 -6.26
N GLY A 329 -36.13 -52.31 -5.35
CA GLY A 329 -36.87 -52.41 -4.09
C GLY A 329 -36.36 -53.42 -3.05
N GLN A 330 -35.13 -53.94 -3.18
CA GLN A 330 -34.60 -55.01 -2.32
C GLN A 330 -33.49 -54.45 -1.40
N ARG A 331 -33.87 -54.02 -0.19
CA ARG A 331 -33.03 -53.29 0.80
C ARG A 331 -31.96 -54.12 1.54
N VAL A 332 -31.52 -55.27 1.03
CA VAL A 332 -30.62 -56.17 1.78
C VAL A 332 -29.14 -56.03 1.36
N SER A 333 -28.83 -55.28 0.30
CA SER A 333 -27.46 -55.20 -0.26
C SER A 333 -26.72 -53.85 -0.05
N ASP A 334 -27.33 -52.85 0.58
CA ASP A 334 -26.69 -51.53 0.77
C ASP A 334 -25.43 -51.57 1.66
N THR A 335 -25.27 -52.59 2.51
CA THR A 335 -24.10 -52.78 3.38
C THR A 335 -22.90 -53.42 2.68
N LEU A 336 -23.03 -53.90 1.44
CA LEU A 336 -21.94 -54.53 0.69
C LEU A 336 -21.28 -53.61 -0.34
N LEU A 337 -21.82 -52.39 -0.54
CA LEU A 337 -21.35 -51.44 -1.56
C LEU A 337 -20.50 -50.29 -0.99
N ALA A 338 -20.25 -50.27 0.32
CA ALA A 338 -19.66 -49.11 0.98
C ALA A 338 -18.13 -48.95 0.81
N ASP A 339 -17.37 -49.96 0.38
CA ASP A 339 -15.90 -49.84 0.32
C ASP A 339 -15.32 -50.35 -1.01
N TYR A 340 -15.25 -49.47 -2.01
CA TYR A 340 -14.33 -49.60 -3.14
C TYR A 340 -13.55 -48.30 -3.36
N SER A 341 -12.70 -47.94 -2.40
CA SER A 341 -11.58 -47.03 -2.63
C SER A 341 -10.29 -47.84 -2.77
N LEU A 342 -9.84 -47.98 -4.02
CA LEU A 342 -8.48 -48.27 -4.52
C LEU A 342 -7.44 -48.72 -3.47
N THR A 343 -7.24 -50.04 -3.33
CA THR A 343 -6.01 -50.62 -2.75
C THR A 343 -5.14 -51.19 -3.87
N GLN A 344 -3.87 -50.77 -3.93
CA GLN A 344 -2.84 -51.44 -4.72
C GLN A 344 -2.11 -52.50 -3.86
N SER A 345 -2.16 -53.72 -4.38
CA SER A 345 -1.28 -54.89 -4.21
C SER A 345 -0.82 -55.34 -2.80
N GLY A 346 -1.23 -56.56 -2.44
CA GLY A 346 -0.35 -57.50 -1.75
C GLY A 346 -1.01 -58.42 -0.72
N GLY A 347 -1.28 -59.67 -1.10
CA GLY A 347 -1.30 -60.83 -0.20
C GLY A 347 -2.65 -61.21 0.42
N LEU A 348 -3.18 -62.36 0.01
CA LEU A 348 -4.33 -63.04 0.62
C LEU A 348 -4.10 -63.31 2.12
N ARG A 349 -4.93 -62.73 2.97
CA ARG A 349 -5.29 -63.27 4.30
C ARG A 349 -6.76 -62.98 4.58
N THR A 350 -7.50 -64.01 4.97
CA THR A 350 -8.91 -63.95 5.39
C THR A 350 -9.11 -62.99 6.58
N PRO A 351 -10.13 -62.13 6.58
CA PRO A 351 -10.41 -61.26 7.71
C PRO A 351 -11.02 -62.05 8.89
N ARG A 352 -10.47 -61.83 10.09
CA ARG A 352 -11.13 -62.16 11.37
C ARG A 352 -12.23 -61.13 11.60
N THR A 353 -13.44 -61.58 11.93
CA THR A 353 -14.47 -60.74 12.53
C THR A 353 -13.97 -60.20 13.88
N PRO A 354 -13.93 -58.87 14.11
CA PRO A 354 -13.72 -58.35 15.46
C PRO A 354 -14.94 -58.70 16.31
N ALA A 355 -14.70 -59.28 17.48
CA ALA A 355 -15.73 -59.40 18.51
C ALA A 355 -16.25 -57.99 18.88
N PRO A 356 -17.53 -57.82 19.26
CA PRO A 356 -18.10 -56.52 19.56
C PRO A 356 -17.47 -55.98 20.85
N ALA A 357 -16.38 -55.22 20.73
CA ALA A 357 -15.94 -54.34 21.78
C ALA A 357 -16.98 -53.24 21.90
N MET A 358 -17.89 -53.41 22.86
CA MET A 358 -18.87 -52.39 23.26
C MET A 358 -18.17 -51.04 23.48
N ASP A 359 -18.67 -50.01 22.80
CA ASP A 359 -18.05 -48.69 22.75
C ASP A 359 -18.29 -47.95 24.09
N LYS A 360 -17.32 -48.07 25.00
CA LYS A 360 -17.39 -47.52 26.36
C LYS A 360 -17.70 -46.02 26.39
N ILE A 361 -17.24 -45.25 25.40
CA ILE A 361 -17.47 -43.79 25.31
C ILE A 361 -18.95 -43.51 25.08
N LEU A 362 -19.55 -44.22 24.12
CA LEU A 362 -20.96 -44.06 23.79
C LEU A 362 -21.86 -44.51 24.96
N GLN A 363 -21.48 -45.59 25.64
CA GLN A 363 -22.18 -46.07 26.82
C GLN A 363 -22.08 -45.08 28.01
N GLU A 364 -20.93 -44.43 28.20
CA GLU A 364 -20.75 -43.40 29.24
C GLU A 364 -21.55 -42.12 28.90
N ALA A 365 -21.60 -41.73 27.63
CA ALA A 365 -22.43 -40.62 27.15
C ALA A 365 -23.94 -40.89 27.36
N GLN A 366 -24.41 -42.11 27.06
CA GLN A 366 -25.78 -42.56 27.36
C GLN A 366 -26.09 -42.52 28.85
N ASN A 367 -25.19 -43.02 29.69
CA ASN A 367 -25.33 -42.97 31.15
C ASN A 367 -25.38 -41.52 31.68
N LEU A 368 -24.71 -40.57 31.03
CA LEU A 368 -24.76 -39.15 31.38
C LEU A 368 -26.06 -38.49 30.93
N MET A 369 -26.55 -38.78 29.73
CA MET A 369 -27.83 -38.30 29.23
C MET A 369 -28.98 -38.76 30.14
N ALA A 370 -28.98 -40.04 30.52
CA ALA A 370 -29.95 -40.61 31.47
C ALA A 370 -29.92 -39.90 32.84
N LEU A 371 -28.77 -39.41 33.30
CA LEU A 371 -28.66 -38.63 34.54
C LEU A 371 -29.14 -37.17 34.40
N THR A 372 -29.09 -36.59 33.20
CA THR A 372 -29.57 -35.21 32.98
C THR A 372 -31.09 -35.09 32.89
N HIS A 373 -31.78 -36.16 32.49
CA HIS A 373 -33.24 -36.16 32.31
C HIS A 373 -34.03 -36.63 33.53
N VAL A 374 -33.37 -37.14 34.59
CA VAL A 374 -34.04 -37.63 35.80
C VAL A 374 -34.02 -36.57 36.89
N GLU A 375 -35.19 -36.24 37.44
CA GLU A 375 -35.32 -35.30 38.57
C GLU A 375 -34.62 -35.84 39.82
N THR A 376 -33.99 -34.94 40.59
CA THR A 376 -33.26 -35.33 41.81
C THR A 376 -34.20 -36.03 42.80
N PRO A 377 -33.70 -37.00 43.60
CA PRO A 377 -34.52 -37.80 44.53
C PRO A 377 -35.33 -37.00 45.57
N LEU A 378 -35.06 -35.71 45.74
CA LEU A 378 -35.83 -34.81 46.60
C LEU A 378 -37.26 -34.54 46.07
N MET A 379 -37.51 -34.75 44.78
CA MET A 379 -38.83 -34.60 44.13
C MET A 379 -39.55 -35.94 43.88
N GLY A 380 -39.01 -37.06 44.37
CA GLY A 380 -39.67 -38.38 44.32
C GLY A 380 -39.47 -39.18 43.02
N GLY A 381 -38.52 -38.81 42.15
CA GLY A 381 -38.16 -39.59 40.96
C GLY A 381 -37.37 -40.87 41.28
N ALA A 382 -37.62 -41.95 40.52
CA ALA A 382 -36.86 -43.21 40.61
C ALA A 382 -35.52 -43.10 39.85
N ASN A 383 -34.43 -43.65 40.41
CA ASN A 383 -33.11 -43.65 39.79
C ASN A 383 -33.09 -44.46 38.49
N ALA A 384 -32.60 -43.87 37.39
CA ALA A 384 -32.41 -44.61 36.13
C ALA A 384 -31.35 -45.74 36.30
N PRO A 385 -31.59 -46.95 35.75
CA PRO A 385 -30.64 -48.04 35.83
C PRO A 385 -29.41 -47.76 34.96
N LEU A 386 -28.26 -47.49 35.60
CA LEU A 386 -26.98 -47.29 34.92
C LEU A 386 -26.37 -48.64 34.51
N VAL A 387 -25.92 -48.77 33.26
CA VAL A 387 -25.27 -50.00 32.79
C VAL A 387 -23.76 -49.93 33.08
N ASN A 388 -23.28 -50.84 33.95
CA ASN A 388 -21.88 -51.06 34.39
C ASN A 388 -21.08 -49.82 34.86
N PRO A 389 -21.22 -49.38 36.13
CA PRO A 389 -20.41 -48.32 36.70
C PRO A 389 -19.08 -48.87 37.24
N ASP A 390 -18.01 -48.84 36.46
CA ASP A 390 -16.68 -49.23 36.95
C ASP A 390 -16.01 -48.01 37.62
N PHE A 391 -16.23 -47.85 38.94
CA PHE A 391 -15.85 -46.66 39.72
C PHE A 391 -14.50 -46.83 40.46
N ALA A 392 -13.45 -47.27 39.76
CA ALA A 392 -12.18 -47.66 40.39
C ALA A 392 -11.08 -46.57 40.44
N GLY A 393 -11.27 -45.36 39.87
CA GLY A 393 -10.28 -44.27 40.03
C GLY A 393 -10.39 -43.13 39.02
N ALA A 394 -9.54 -42.11 39.20
CA ALA A 394 -9.50 -40.87 38.40
C ALA A 394 -8.94 -41.02 36.97
N THR A 395 -8.58 -42.25 36.56
CA THR A 395 -8.14 -42.60 35.20
C THR A 395 -8.68 -43.98 34.82
N PRO A 396 -9.16 -44.20 33.58
CA PRO A 396 -9.67 -45.50 33.16
C PRO A 396 -8.55 -46.56 33.14
N SER A 397 -8.86 -47.78 33.61
CA SER A 397 -7.93 -48.93 33.62
C SER A 397 -7.76 -49.50 32.20
N LYS A 398 -6.52 -49.86 31.83
CA LYS A 398 -6.19 -50.54 30.57
C LYS A 398 -6.22 -52.06 30.79
N ASP A 399 -7.14 -52.77 30.14
CA ASP A 399 -7.07 -54.22 30.02
C ASP A 399 -6.11 -54.60 28.88
N GLY A 400 -5.04 -55.34 29.22
CA GLY A 400 -4.08 -55.87 28.27
C GLY A 400 -4.59 -57.15 27.62
N VAL A 401 -4.70 -57.17 26.29
CA VAL A 401 -5.02 -58.40 25.54
C VAL A 401 -3.77 -59.26 25.43
N ALA A 402 -3.79 -60.42 26.08
CA ALA A 402 -2.73 -61.43 26.05
C ALA A 402 -2.77 -62.27 24.76
N THR A 403 -1.64 -62.42 24.09
CA THR A 403 -1.43 -63.34 22.96
C THR A 403 -0.71 -64.61 23.43
N PRO A 404 -1.21 -65.83 23.14
CA PRO A 404 -0.41 -67.05 23.30
C PRO A 404 0.39 -67.37 22.02
N ASN A 405 1.65 -67.75 22.23
CA ASN A 405 2.66 -68.14 21.24
C ASN A 405 2.44 -69.53 20.63
N THR A 406 2.89 -69.75 19.39
CA THR A 406 3.51 -71.02 18.94
C THR A 406 4.59 -70.81 17.84
N LEU A 407 5.84 -71.04 18.27
CA LEU A 407 6.97 -71.75 17.65
C LEU A 407 7.00 -71.99 16.11
N LEU A 408 8.09 -71.57 15.43
CA LEU A 408 9.06 -72.48 14.78
C LEU A 408 10.32 -71.76 14.20
N SER A 409 11.49 -72.30 14.61
CA SER A 409 12.84 -72.33 14.01
C SER A 409 13.54 -71.08 13.45
N THR A 410 14.58 -70.65 14.19
CA THR A 410 15.87 -70.14 13.66
C THR A 410 16.69 -71.29 13.04
N PRO A 411 17.79 -71.04 12.28
CA PRO A 411 19.07 -70.91 12.99
C PRO A 411 20.12 -69.97 12.36
N PHE A 412 21.07 -69.57 13.22
CA PHE A 412 22.44 -69.08 12.96
C PHE A 412 22.62 -67.63 12.45
N ARG A 413 23.53 -66.80 12.99
CA ARG A 413 24.56 -66.94 14.05
C ARG A 413 25.02 -65.54 14.48
N THR A 414 25.22 -65.36 15.78
CA THR A 414 26.05 -64.36 16.49
C THR A 414 27.56 -64.67 16.26
N PRO A 415 28.61 -64.00 16.82
CA PRO A 415 28.67 -63.22 18.07
C PRO A 415 29.54 -61.94 17.92
N SER A 416 29.94 -61.15 18.92
CA SER A 416 30.06 -61.26 20.37
C SER A 416 30.35 -59.85 20.90
N GLY A 417 30.18 -59.62 22.20
CA GLY A 417 31.03 -58.65 22.91
C GLY A 417 30.32 -57.69 23.85
N ALA A 418 29.75 -58.21 24.93
CA ALA A 418 29.49 -57.43 26.13
C ALA A 418 30.74 -57.37 27.01
N ALA A 419 30.89 -56.26 27.77
CA ALA A 419 31.29 -56.19 29.18
C ALA A 419 32.33 -55.09 29.49
N GLY A 420 32.02 -54.30 30.53
CA GLY A 420 32.99 -54.01 31.59
C GLY A 420 33.60 -52.61 31.66
N SER A 421 33.19 -51.87 32.69
CA SER A 421 34.07 -51.15 33.65
C SER A 421 35.04 -50.06 33.14
N ALA A 422 34.82 -48.80 33.57
CA ALA A 422 35.67 -48.09 34.54
C ALA A 422 35.52 -46.54 34.47
N THR A 423 35.38 -45.95 35.66
CA THR A 423 35.52 -44.55 36.13
C THR A 423 36.93 -43.93 35.84
N PRO A 424 37.30 -42.64 36.14
CA PRO A 424 36.89 -41.85 37.35
C PRO A 424 36.89 -40.29 37.32
N GLY A 425 36.38 -39.71 38.43
CA GLY A 425 36.87 -38.46 39.05
C GLY A 425 35.85 -37.30 39.15
N MET A 426 35.16 -37.09 40.29
CA MET A 426 35.46 -36.16 41.42
C MET A 426 35.44 -34.65 41.04
N LEU A 427 34.80 -33.69 41.73
CA LEU A 427 34.62 -33.46 43.17
C LEU A 427 33.39 -32.56 43.48
N SER A 428 32.90 -32.74 44.70
CA SER A 428 31.88 -32.01 45.46
C SER A 428 32.36 -30.64 45.98
N ILE A 429 31.43 -29.74 46.34
CA ILE A 429 31.40 -29.11 47.69
C ILE A 429 30.00 -28.53 47.98
N THR A 430 29.63 -28.66 49.24
CA THR A 430 28.37 -28.40 49.89
C THR A 430 28.44 -27.17 50.81
N SER A 431 27.26 -26.69 51.23
CA SER A 431 26.95 -26.11 52.55
C SER A 431 27.34 -24.66 52.91
N GLY A 432 26.35 -23.91 53.43
CA GLY A 432 26.54 -22.72 54.28
C GLY A 432 25.25 -21.91 54.50
N ALA A 433 24.76 -21.86 55.74
CA ALA A 433 23.43 -21.41 56.17
C ALA A 433 23.38 -19.97 56.75
N THR A 434 22.20 -19.30 56.64
CA THR A 434 21.42 -18.37 57.55
C THR A 434 22.11 -17.40 58.56
N PRO A 435 21.47 -16.42 59.28
CA PRO A 435 20.11 -15.79 59.26
C PRO A 435 20.02 -14.23 59.54
N ARG A 436 18.78 -13.66 59.47
CA ARG A 436 18.09 -12.72 60.42
C ARG A 436 18.57 -11.26 60.75
N ALA A 437 17.54 -10.43 61.02
CA ALA A 437 17.44 -9.10 61.71
C ALA A 437 17.71 -7.83 60.86
N GLY A 438 17.03 -6.68 61.02
CA GLY A 438 16.01 -6.24 61.97
C GLY A 438 16.17 -4.74 62.29
N THR A 439 15.21 -3.91 61.85
CA THR A 439 14.61 -2.73 62.52
C THR A 439 15.43 -1.48 62.99
N GLN A 440 14.75 -0.31 62.87
CA GLN A 440 14.93 1.00 63.55
C GLN A 440 16.04 1.95 63.03
N SER A 441 15.94 3.28 63.02
CA SER A 441 14.88 4.30 63.23
C SER A 441 15.44 5.69 62.81
N LEU A 442 14.54 6.66 62.66
CA LEU A 442 14.59 8.10 62.29
C LEU A 442 15.53 9.01 63.14
N PRO A 443 15.77 10.35 62.85
CA PRO A 443 14.77 11.35 62.39
C PRO A 443 15.19 12.58 61.53
N GLY A 444 14.14 13.19 60.92
CA GLY A 444 13.95 14.65 60.67
C GLY A 444 14.67 15.28 59.46
N ALA A 445 14.08 16.13 58.62
CA ALA A 445 12.75 16.72 58.52
C ALA A 445 12.59 17.31 57.10
N THR A 446 11.49 17.01 56.40
CA THR A 446 10.94 17.85 55.31
C THR A 446 9.41 17.80 55.41
N PRO A 447 8.70 18.94 55.28
CA PRO A 447 7.26 18.96 55.49
C PRO A 447 6.47 18.56 54.24
N MET A 448 5.51 17.67 54.49
CA MET A 448 4.08 17.69 54.09
C MET A 448 3.75 17.87 52.59
N VAL A 449 3.38 16.79 51.87
CA VAL A 449 1.99 16.24 51.73
C VAL A 449 1.21 17.11 50.72
N ARG A 450 0.85 16.68 49.50
CA ARG A 450 0.00 15.55 49.05
C ARG A 450 -1.10 16.21 48.21
N ASP A 451 -1.22 15.86 46.93
CA ASP A 451 -2.48 15.27 46.47
C ASP A 451 -2.28 14.43 45.21
N LYS A 452 -2.41 13.12 45.41
CA LYS A 452 -2.63 12.12 44.37
C LYS A 452 -4.02 11.55 44.61
N LEU A 453 -5.06 12.28 44.26
CA LEU A 453 -6.39 11.74 44.01
C LEU A 453 -7.11 12.74 43.10
N ASN A 454 -7.07 12.49 41.79
CA ASN A 454 -7.75 13.30 40.79
C ASN A 454 -9.26 12.99 40.81
N ILE A 455 -9.90 13.34 41.93
CA ILE A 455 -11.35 13.33 42.12
C ILE A 455 -11.82 14.78 41.91
N ASN A 456 -11.95 15.18 40.65
CA ASN A 456 -12.88 16.24 40.25
C ASN A 456 -13.17 16.11 38.73
N PRO A 457 -14.41 16.36 38.27
CA PRO A 457 -14.79 16.19 36.86
C PRO A 457 -14.13 17.27 35.99
N GLU A 458 -13.84 16.90 34.74
CA GLU A 458 -13.01 17.66 33.76
C GLU A 458 -13.61 18.99 33.25
N GLU A 459 -14.49 19.67 33.99
CA GLU A 459 -15.18 20.86 33.46
C GLU A 459 -14.49 22.20 33.80
N SER A 460 -13.54 22.22 34.75
CA SER A 460 -12.89 23.46 35.20
C SER A 460 -11.62 23.87 34.44
N THR A 461 -11.04 23.00 33.59
CA THR A 461 -9.82 23.33 32.81
C THR A 461 -10.14 24.05 31.49
N GLU A 462 -11.29 23.77 30.88
CA GLU A 462 -11.73 24.46 29.66
C GLU A 462 -12.18 25.90 29.94
N VAL A 463 -12.79 26.15 31.09
CA VAL A 463 -13.19 27.52 31.49
C VAL A 463 -11.95 28.38 31.74
N MET A 464 -10.91 27.83 32.38
CA MET A 464 -9.66 28.56 32.62
C MET A 464 -8.87 28.83 31.31
N GLN A 465 -8.94 27.94 30.32
CA GLN A 465 -8.36 28.19 28.99
C GLN A 465 -9.19 29.18 28.16
N ARG A 466 -10.53 29.20 28.33
CA ARG A 466 -11.41 30.18 27.69
C ARG A 466 -11.23 31.58 28.27
N THR A 467 -11.11 31.72 29.59
CA THR A 467 -10.86 33.01 30.23
C THR A 467 -9.47 33.57 29.88
N LEU A 468 -8.45 32.71 29.76
CA LEU A 468 -7.12 33.09 29.25
C LEU A 468 -7.15 33.53 27.77
N LYS A 469 -7.93 32.84 26.93
CA LYS A 469 -8.14 33.25 25.53
C LYS A 469 -8.94 34.53 25.40
N GLU A 470 -9.94 34.76 26.25
CA GLU A 470 -10.72 36.00 26.26
C GLU A 470 -9.94 37.18 26.82
N GLN A 471 -9.07 36.98 27.81
CA GLN A 471 -8.11 37.99 28.27
C GLN A 471 -7.10 38.34 27.19
N LEU A 472 -6.57 37.35 26.45
CA LEU A 472 -5.70 37.58 25.29
C LEU A 472 -6.45 38.28 24.14
N LYS A 473 -7.71 37.92 23.89
CA LYS A 473 -8.53 38.53 22.83
C LYS A 473 -8.93 39.96 23.17
N ARG A 474 -9.21 40.27 24.46
CA ARG A 474 -9.42 41.64 24.95
C ARG A 474 -8.14 42.47 24.90
N GLY A 475 -6.98 41.89 25.23
CA GLY A 475 -5.67 42.55 25.11
C GLY A 475 -5.23 42.78 23.66
N LEU A 476 -5.70 41.95 22.72
CA LEU A 476 -5.44 42.12 21.29
C LEU A 476 -6.48 43.02 20.59
N SER A 477 -7.68 43.19 21.16
CA SER A 477 -8.71 44.10 20.62
C SER A 477 -8.53 45.56 21.04
N THR A 478 -7.70 45.83 22.06
CA THR A 478 -7.27 47.19 22.42
C THR A 478 -6.08 47.67 21.58
N LEU A 479 -5.55 46.84 20.67
CA LEU A 479 -4.53 47.26 19.72
C LEU A 479 -5.22 47.97 18.54
N PRO A 480 -4.83 49.21 18.20
CA PRO A 480 -5.30 49.88 17.00
C PRO A 480 -4.96 49.08 15.75
N ALA A 481 -5.89 48.97 14.80
CA ALA A 481 -5.67 48.26 13.55
C ALA A 481 -4.49 48.89 12.77
N PRO A 482 -3.57 48.08 12.21
CA PRO A 482 -2.40 48.60 11.51
C PRO A 482 -2.83 49.29 10.22
N LYS A 483 -2.79 50.62 10.21
CA LYS A 483 -2.67 51.41 8.99
C LYS A 483 -1.22 51.32 8.56
N ASN A 484 -0.97 50.62 7.46
CA ASN A 484 0.32 50.66 6.78
C ASN A 484 0.39 51.95 5.95
N ASP A 485 0.51 53.09 6.65
CA ASP A 485 1.09 54.31 6.11
C ASP A 485 2.49 54.38 6.72
N TYR A 486 3.52 54.07 5.94
CA TYR A 486 4.91 54.35 6.31
C TYR A 486 5.44 55.46 5.42
N GLU A 487 5.43 56.64 6.02
CA GLU A 487 6.29 57.78 5.71
C GLU A 487 7.75 57.37 5.97
N ILE A 488 8.60 57.52 4.97
CA ILE A 488 10.04 57.26 5.08
C ILE A 488 10.65 58.43 5.86
N VAL A 489 10.78 58.27 7.18
CA VAL A 489 11.56 59.17 8.02
C VAL A 489 13.02 58.74 7.93
N VAL A 490 13.77 59.50 7.15
CA VAL A 490 15.24 59.56 7.16
C VAL A 490 15.67 59.98 8.58
N PRO A 491 16.63 59.30 9.22
CA PRO A 491 17.16 59.73 10.51
C PRO A 491 17.74 61.14 10.42
N GLU A 492 17.14 62.09 11.14
CA GLU A 492 17.74 63.40 11.40
C GLU A 492 19.02 63.23 12.22
N GLU A 493 20.06 63.94 11.80
CA GLU A 493 21.36 64.01 12.44
C GLU A 493 21.26 64.74 13.79
N GLU A 494 21.86 64.16 14.84
CA GLU A 494 22.36 64.96 15.96
C GLU A 494 23.58 65.74 15.44
N MET A 495 23.37 67.04 15.26
CA MET A 495 24.44 68.03 15.13
C MET A 495 25.28 68.05 16.41
N ASP A 496 26.54 67.61 16.29
CA ASP A 496 27.64 68.24 17.03
C ASP A 496 28.43 69.12 16.05
N THR A 497 28.54 70.37 16.47
CA THR A 497 29.26 71.52 15.90
C THR A 497 30.58 71.24 15.18
N GLU A 498 30.71 71.70 13.92
CA GLU A 498 31.91 72.43 13.51
C GLU A 498 31.67 73.33 12.28
N ALA A 499 32.37 74.47 12.25
CA ALA A 499 32.09 75.71 11.52
C ALA A 499 32.38 75.68 10.00
N GLY A 500 31.79 76.64 9.24
CA GLY A 500 32.34 76.92 7.90
C GLY A 500 31.64 77.83 6.88
N LEU A 501 31.05 78.97 7.28
CA LEU A 501 30.83 80.20 6.46
C LEU A 501 29.92 80.22 5.20
N PRO A 502 29.40 81.41 4.83
CA PRO A 502 28.16 81.60 4.07
C PRO A 502 28.35 82.23 2.67
N GLY A 503 27.32 82.13 1.83
CA GLY A 503 27.16 82.97 0.64
C GLY A 503 26.06 82.46 -0.28
N ASP A 504 24.88 83.10 -0.22
CA ASP A 504 24.23 83.76 -1.36
C ASP A 504 23.47 82.77 -2.27
N GLY A 505 22.14 82.75 -2.33
CA GLY A 505 21.28 83.87 -2.69
C GLY A 505 20.49 83.46 -3.94
N GLY A 506 19.32 82.84 -3.75
CA GLY A 506 18.23 82.71 -4.73
C GLY A 506 18.49 81.87 -6.00
N THR A 507 17.54 80.97 -6.32
CA THR A 507 16.58 81.10 -7.43
C THR A 507 16.04 79.71 -7.83
N THR A 508 14.72 79.55 -7.69
CA THR A 508 13.78 78.63 -8.38
C THR A 508 14.23 77.22 -8.78
N GLY A 509 13.57 76.24 -8.15
CA GLY A 509 13.67 74.82 -8.47
C GLY A 509 13.13 74.45 -9.85
N THR A 510 13.85 73.51 -10.47
CA THR A 510 13.28 72.50 -11.37
C THR A 510 13.55 71.17 -10.71
N TYR A 511 12.54 70.55 -10.10
CA TYR A 511 12.66 69.19 -9.56
C TYR A 511 12.84 68.22 -10.72
N ILE A 512 14.08 67.76 -10.93
CA ILE A 512 14.37 66.60 -11.77
C ILE A 512 13.79 65.38 -11.03
N SER A 513 12.65 64.88 -11.48
CA SER A 513 12.15 63.56 -11.08
C SER A 513 13.13 62.52 -11.63
N VAL A 514 13.91 61.94 -10.74
CA VAL A 514 14.74 60.78 -11.04
C VAL A 514 13.80 59.58 -11.16
N GLU A 515 13.72 58.97 -12.35
CA GLU A 515 12.93 57.76 -12.60
C GLU A 515 13.40 56.61 -11.69
N ASP A 516 12.47 55.79 -11.18
CA ASP A 516 12.77 54.65 -10.32
C ASP A 516 13.70 53.65 -11.04
N GLN A 517 14.66 53.10 -10.31
CA GLN A 517 15.66 52.17 -10.86
C GLN A 517 15.03 50.98 -11.60
N ALA A 518 13.84 50.54 -11.17
CA ALA A 518 13.09 49.46 -11.81
C ALA A 518 12.58 49.84 -13.21
N ASP A 519 12.21 51.12 -13.43
CA ASP A 519 11.75 51.62 -14.72
C ASP A 519 12.92 51.83 -15.69
N ILE A 520 14.06 52.29 -15.17
CA ILE A 520 15.32 52.37 -15.93
C ILE A 520 15.74 50.97 -16.38
N ASP A 521 15.73 49.98 -15.49
CA ASP A 521 16.07 48.60 -15.81
C ASP A 521 15.09 48.00 -16.82
N ALA A 522 13.78 48.25 -16.68
CA ALA A 522 12.76 47.79 -17.61
C ALA A 522 12.91 48.42 -19.01
N ARG A 523 13.27 49.71 -19.09
CA ARG A 523 13.52 50.42 -20.34
C ARG A 523 14.78 49.91 -21.04
N ILE A 524 15.85 49.71 -20.28
CA ILE A 524 17.10 49.12 -20.79
C ILE A 524 16.84 47.69 -21.28
N GLU A 525 16.04 46.90 -20.56
CA GLU A 525 15.69 45.54 -20.99
C GLU A 525 14.81 45.54 -22.24
N ALA A 526 13.83 46.45 -22.32
CA ALA A 526 12.98 46.62 -23.50
C ALA A 526 13.80 47.07 -24.72
N GLU A 527 14.76 47.98 -24.54
CA GLU A 527 15.66 48.42 -25.60
C GLU A 527 16.60 47.30 -26.05
N ARG A 528 17.20 46.55 -25.11
CA ARG A 528 18.00 45.35 -25.43
C ARG A 528 17.17 44.28 -26.15
N LYS A 529 15.88 44.13 -25.80
CA LYS A 529 14.99 43.20 -26.48
C LYS A 529 14.67 43.67 -27.90
N LYS A 530 14.37 44.95 -28.08
CA LYS A 530 14.12 45.57 -29.39
C LYS A 530 15.36 45.48 -30.30
N GLN A 531 16.54 45.72 -29.76
CA GLN A 531 17.81 45.53 -30.48
C GLN A 531 18.02 44.07 -30.89
N ARG A 532 17.78 43.10 -29.98
CA ARG A 532 17.84 41.68 -30.34
C ARG A 532 16.82 41.28 -31.41
N GLU A 533 15.61 41.83 -31.38
CA GLU A 533 14.59 41.58 -32.39
C GLU A 533 14.95 42.20 -33.76
N ALA A 534 15.49 43.42 -33.77
CA ALA A 534 16.03 44.06 -34.98
C ALA A 534 17.22 43.28 -35.55
N GLU A 535 18.16 42.84 -34.71
CA GLU A 535 19.25 41.96 -35.14
C GLU A 535 18.74 40.63 -35.68
N LEU A 536 17.72 40.02 -35.06
CA LEU A 536 17.14 38.76 -35.53
C LEU A 536 16.49 38.92 -36.91
N LYS A 537 15.79 40.04 -37.15
CA LYS A 537 15.20 40.36 -38.47
C LYS A 537 16.23 40.58 -39.57
N ARG A 538 17.44 41.05 -39.22
CA ARG A 538 18.56 41.21 -40.16
C ARG A 538 19.34 39.92 -40.44
N ARG A 539 19.10 38.85 -39.67
CA ARG A 539 19.77 37.55 -39.86
C ARG A 539 19.13 36.75 -41.00
N SER A 540 19.84 35.73 -41.47
CA SER A 540 19.35 34.80 -42.49
C SER A 540 18.00 34.18 -42.13
N GLN A 541 17.16 33.90 -43.14
CA GLN A 541 15.84 33.29 -42.91
C GLN A 541 15.94 31.92 -42.21
N ALA A 542 17.04 31.19 -42.42
CA ALA A 542 17.32 29.93 -41.73
C ALA A 542 17.45 30.12 -40.22
N LEU A 543 18.11 31.19 -39.77
CA LEU A 543 18.20 31.59 -38.36
C LEU A 543 16.84 32.03 -37.81
N GLN A 544 16.09 32.84 -38.56
CA GLN A 544 14.76 33.32 -38.14
C GLN A 544 13.76 32.18 -37.94
N ARG A 545 13.82 31.16 -38.80
CA ARG A 545 12.93 29.99 -38.78
C ARG A 545 13.44 28.86 -37.88
N ASN A 546 14.59 29.03 -37.21
CA ASN A 546 15.25 28.02 -36.39
C ASN A 546 15.46 26.68 -37.13
N LEU A 547 15.84 26.72 -38.40
CA LEU A 547 16.09 25.51 -39.19
C LEU A 547 17.45 24.87 -38.80
N PRO A 548 17.57 23.53 -38.90
CA PRO A 548 18.85 22.84 -38.68
C PRO A 548 19.92 23.36 -39.65
N ARG A 549 21.08 23.76 -39.13
CA ARG A 549 22.24 24.21 -39.93
C ARG A 549 23.32 23.14 -39.97
N PRO A 550 24.06 23.01 -41.08
CA PRO A 550 25.16 22.06 -41.18
C PRO A 550 26.30 22.46 -40.23
N HIS A 551 26.92 21.45 -39.61
CA HIS A 551 28.06 21.64 -38.70
C HIS A 551 29.36 21.93 -39.47
N GLU A 552 29.49 21.37 -40.66
CA GLU A 552 30.60 21.61 -41.58
C GLU A 552 30.03 22.14 -42.91
N VAL A 553 30.55 23.28 -43.36
CA VAL A 553 30.17 23.87 -44.65
C VAL A 553 30.95 23.15 -45.74
N ASN A 554 30.23 22.52 -46.67
CA ASN A 554 30.85 21.77 -47.77
C ASN A 554 31.28 22.71 -48.90
N ASN A 555 32.58 23.05 -48.95
CA ASN A 555 33.16 23.90 -50.00
C ASN A 555 33.35 23.19 -51.35
N ALA A 556 33.16 21.86 -51.42
CA ALA A 556 33.29 21.09 -52.67
C ALA A 556 32.10 21.27 -53.64
N ILE A 557 31.11 22.09 -53.28
CA ILE A 557 29.96 22.43 -54.13
C ILE A 557 30.37 23.43 -55.24
N LEU A 558 31.43 24.22 -55.01
CA LEU A 558 32.01 25.09 -56.03
C LEU A 558 32.87 24.26 -56.99
N ARG A 559 32.79 24.56 -58.29
CA ARG A 559 33.76 24.02 -59.25
C ARG A 559 35.15 24.54 -58.90
N PRO A 560 36.21 23.71 -58.98
CA PRO A 560 37.56 24.17 -58.74
C PRO A 560 37.91 25.26 -59.76
N ALA A 561 38.52 26.35 -59.31
CA ALA A 561 38.84 27.54 -60.12
C ALA A 561 39.72 27.27 -61.37
N ASN A 562 40.20 26.03 -61.55
CA ASN A 562 41.04 25.60 -62.66
C ASN A 562 40.26 24.98 -63.83
N SER A 563 38.93 24.83 -63.75
CA SER A 563 38.10 24.45 -64.90
C SER A 563 37.81 25.69 -65.74
N SER A 564 38.32 25.74 -66.98
CA SER A 564 38.20 26.86 -67.93
C SER A 564 36.77 27.43 -68.02
N ASP A 565 36.59 28.68 -67.58
CA ASP A 565 35.33 29.46 -67.60
C ASP A 565 34.71 29.70 -68.99
N THR A 566 35.35 29.23 -70.07
CA THR A 566 35.03 29.61 -71.45
C THR A 566 33.81 28.87 -72.05
N SER A 567 33.23 27.85 -71.38
CA SER A 567 32.12 27.06 -71.92
C SER A 567 30.87 26.97 -71.04
N LEU A 568 30.73 27.81 -70.02
CA LEU A 568 29.56 27.80 -69.14
C LEU A 568 28.38 28.55 -69.78
N SER A 569 27.21 27.92 -69.82
CA SER A 569 25.95 28.57 -70.17
C SER A 569 25.65 29.71 -69.17
N ASP A 570 24.98 30.77 -69.60
CA ASP A 570 24.64 31.90 -68.73
C ASP A 570 23.82 31.47 -67.51
N LEU A 571 23.00 30.43 -67.65
CA LEU A 571 22.29 29.78 -66.53
C LEU A 571 23.28 29.17 -65.51
N GLN A 572 24.32 28.49 -65.99
CA GLN A 572 25.31 27.84 -65.14
C GLN A 572 26.19 28.86 -64.42
N LYS A 573 26.53 29.97 -65.08
CA LYS A 573 27.22 31.11 -64.45
C LYS A 573 26.36 31.73 -63.34
N ALA A 574 25.07 31.94 -63.59
CA ALA A 574 24.14 32.43 -62.58
C ALA A 574 24.03 31.46 -61.39
N GLU A 575 23.94 30.14 -61.64
CA GLU A 575 23.96 29.13 -60.57
C GLU A 575 25.24 29.16 -59.73
N GLU A 576 26.40 29.37 -60.34
CA GLU A 576 27.68 29.42 -59.62
C GLU A 576 27.82 30.67 -58.76
N LEU A 577 27.31 31.82 -59.23
CA LEU A 577 27.21 33.04 -58.42
C LEU A 577 26.30 32.83 -57.20
N ILE A 578 25.14 32.21 -57.38
CA ILE A 578 24.21 31.89 -56.29
C ILE A 578 24.86 30.93 -55.29
N LYS A 579 25.57 29.89 -55.75
CA LYS A 579 26.28 28.94 -54.88
C LYS A 579 27.38 29.62 -54.07
N LYS A 580 28.12 30.54 -54.70
CA LYS A 580 29.17 31.32 -54.04
C LYS A 580 28.58 32.22 -52.94
N GLU A 581 27.52 32.96 -53.25
CA GLU A 581 26.83 33.81 -52.28
C GLU A 581 26.26 32.99 -51.11
N MET A 582 25.61 31.86 -51.39
CA MET A 582 25.12 30.94 -50.37
C MET A 582 26.22 30.47 -49.41
N LEU A 583 27.41 30.11 -49.92
CA LEU A 583 28.54 29.69 -49.08
C LEU A 583 29.10 30.84 -48.24
N THR A 584 29.16 32.05 -48.79
CA THR A 584 29.57 33.23 -48.01
C THR A 584 28.61 33.51 -46.85
N MET A 585 27.30 33.39 -47.07
CA MET A 585 26.29 33.52 -46.01
C MET A 585 26.45 32.45 -44.93
N MET A 586 26.68 31.19 -45.33
CA MET A 586 26.84 30.08 -44.38
C MET A 586 28.10 30.20 -43.52
N HIS A 587 29.23 30.61 -44.10
CA HIS A 587 30.45 30.90 -43.35
C HIS A 587 30.29 32.10 -42.41
N TYR A 588 29.59 33.16 -42.84
CA TYR A 588 29.29 34.31 -42.00
C TYR A 588 28.43 33.93 -40.78
N ASP A 589 27.38 33.15 -41.02
CA ASP A 589 26.51 32.63 -39.96
C ASP A 589 27.24 31.69 -39.00
N SER A 590 28.23 30.93 -39.48
CA SER A 590 29.01 29.97 -38.67
C SER A 590 29.95 30.66 -37.68
N ILE A 591 30.47 31.85 -38.01
CA ILE A 591 31.30 32.67 -37.11
C ILE A 591 30.43 33.45 -36.12
N ARG A 592 29.38 34.12 -36.61
CA ARG A 592 28.54 35.00 -35.79
C ARG A 592 27.57 34.24 -34.89
N ASN A 593 27.11 33.06 -35.32
CA ASN A 593 26.15 32.21 -34.59
C ASN A 593 26.55 30.72 -34.67
N PRO A 594 27.60 30.28 -33.94
CA PRO A 594 28.03 28.89 -33.95
C PRO A 594 26.92 27.95 -33.45
N VAL A 595 26.82 26.77 -34.06
CA VAL A 595 25.85 25.75 -33.65
C VAL A 595 26.34 25.12 -32.34
N ASN A 596 25.65 25.40 -31.22
CA ASN A 596 25.97 24.80 -29.93
C ASN A 596 25.52 23.34 -29.89
N ASN A 597 26.47 22.40 -29.97
CA ASN A 597 26.19 20.99 -29.72
C ASN A 597 26.28 20.71 -28.21
N SER A 598 25.15 20.36 -27.59
CA SER A 598 25.06 20.00 -26.18
C SER A 598 25.64 18.61 -25.84
N THR A 599 26.33 17.97 -26.79
CA THR A 599 26.79 16.57 -26.66
C THR A 599 28.31 16.39 -26.59
N GLU A 600 29.13 17.40 -26.87
CA GLU A 600 30.60 17.23 -26.83
C GLU A 600 31.29 18.24 -25.91
N LYS A 601 31.80 17.73 -24.79
CA LYS A 601 32.72 18.44 -23.89
C LYS A 601 34.10 18.51 -24.56
N GLY A 602 34.27 19.39 -25.54
CA GLY A 602 35.55 19.62 -26.19
C GLY A 602 35.52 20.85 -27.09
N GLY A 603 35.99 22.00 -26.59
CA GLY A 603 36.04 23.27 -27.35
C GLY A 603 37.01 23.31 -28.54
N GLY A 604 37.55 22.17 -28.97
CA GLY A 604 38.54 22.06 -30.05
C GLY A 604 37.95 22.05 -31.46
N LEU A 605 36.78 21.42 -31.68
CA LEU A 605 36.14 21.37 -33.00
C LEU A 605 35.56 22.74 -33.42
N SER A 606 34.98 23.47 -32.47
CA SER A 606 34.40 24.80 -32.74
C SER A 606 35.45 25.81 -33.23
N ARG A 607 36.68 25.78 -32.70
CA ARG A 607 37.77 26.67 -33.16
C ARG A 607 38.18 26.41 -34.60
N LYS A 608 38.33 25.15 -35.00
CA LYS A 608 38.70 24.78 -36.39
C LYS A 608 37.65 25.23 -37.40
N ILE A 609 36.36 25.16 -37.05
CA ILE A 609 35.26 25.62 -37.91
C ILE A 609 35.25 27.14 -38.05
N ILE A 610 35.56 27.86 -36.96
CA ILE A 610 35.68 29.32 -36.99
C ILE A 610 36.90 29.75 -37.83
N GLU A 611 38.06 29.10 -37.67
CA GLU A 611 39.27 29.39 -38.46
C GLU A 611 39.07 29.13 -39.96
N THR A 612 38.48 27.99 -40.33
CA THR A 612 38.18 27.68 -41.74
C THR A 612 37.17 28.66 -42.35
N SER A 613 36.18 29.08 -41.58
CA SER A 613 35.21 30.08 -42.04
C SER A 613 35.82 31.48 -42.16
N GLN A 614 36.72 31.86 -41.23
CA GLN A 614 37.44 33.14 -41.30
C GLN A 614 38.33 33.23 -42.54
N ASN A 615 39.05 32.15 -42.87
CA ASN A 615 39.89 32.09 -44.07
C ASN A 615 39.07 32.13 -45.39
N PHE A 616 37.83 31.63 -45.38
CA PHE A 616 36.96 31.73 -46.55
C PHE A 616 36.41 33.15 -46.73
N LEU A 617 35.99 33.79 -45.63
CA LEU A 617 35.47 35.16 -45.62
C LEU A 617 36.54 36.23 -45.89
N SER A 618 37.80 35.96 -45.57
CA SER A 618 38.91 36.84 -45.96
C SER A 618 39.08 36.92 -47.47
N ASN A 619 38.76 35.83 -48.19
CA ASN A 619 38.81 35.78 -49.64
C ASN A 619 37.49 36.19 -50.31
N ASN A 620 36.36 36.07 -49.60
CA ASN A 620 35.03 36.42 -50.09
C ASN A 620 34.28 37.21 -49.00
N SER A 621 34.35 38.55 -49.06
CA SER A 621 33.72 39.41 -48.06
C SER A 621 32.19 39.33 -48.11
N TYR A 622 31.57 39.36 -46.93
CA TYR A 622 30.13 39.46 -46.80
C TYR A 622 29.69 40.90 -47.04
N GLN A 623 28.73 41.10 -47.95
CA GLN A 623 28.14 42.42 -48.25
C GLN A 623 26.88 42.62 -47.42
N GLU A 624 26.76 43.79 -46.79
CA GLU A 624 25.56 44.21 -46.06
C GLU A 624 24.72 45.14 -46.95
N PHE A 625 23.42 44.86 -47.07
CA PHE A 625 22.47 45.63 -47.88
C PHE A 625 21.51 46.43 -47.00
N GLU A 626 21.00 47.56 -47.50
CA GLU A 626 20.00 48.33 -46.77
C GLU A 626 18.62 47.64 -46.77
N ASP A 627 17.83 47.87 -45.72
CA ASP A 627 16.49 47.26 -45.57
C ASP A 627 15.57 47.60 -46.77
N LYS A 628 15.76 48.77 -47.40
CA LYS A 628 15.02 49.22 -48.60
C LYS A 628 15.38 48.41 -49.85
N GLU A 629 16.65 48.09 -50.04
CA GLU A 629 17.13 47.31 -51.19
C GLU A 629 16.63 45.86 -51.10
N ILE A 630 16.61 45.30 -49.88
CA ILE A 630 16.06 43.96 -49.61
C ILE A 630 14.55 43.91 -49.89
N GLU A 631 13.82 44.98 -49.56
CA GLU A 631 12.37 45.06 -49.82
C GLU A 631 12.07 45.16 -51.32
N GLN A 632 12.82 45.98 -52.06
CA GLN A 632 12.76 46.05 -53.52
C GLN A 632 13.10 44.71 -54.18
N ALA A 633 14.17 44.04 -53.73
CA ALA A 633 14.56 42.72 -54.25
C ALA A 633 13.47 41.66 -54.00
N LYS A 634 12.81 41.69 -52.84
CA LYS A 634 11.66 40.80 -52.55
C LYS A 634 10.48 41.05 -53.49
N GLU A 635 10.23 42.31 -53.83
CA GLU A 635 9.15 42.66 -54.77
C GLU A 635 9.47 42.18 -56.18
N LEU A 636 10.71 42.36 -56.64
CA LEU A 636 11.18 41.81 -57.92
C LEU A 636 11.07 40.28 -57.98
N LEU A 637 11.52 39.59 -56.93
CA LEU A 637 11.39 38.13 -56.84
C LEU A 637 9.93 37.67 -56.85
N LYS A 638 9.01 38.38 -56.19
CA LYS A 638 7.58 38.05 -56.26
C LYS A 638 7.05 38.15 -57.68
N VAL A 639 7.37 39.23 -58.39
CA VAL A 639 6.96 39.43 -59.79
C VAL A 639 7.54 38.34 -60.69
N GLU A 640 8.80 37.94 -60.49
CA GLU A 640 9.42 36.84 -61.24
C GLU A 640 8.78 35.48 -60.90
N MET A 641 8.53 35.20 -59.62
CA MET A 641 7.86 33.98 -59.18
C MET A 641 6.47 33.86 -59.78
N GLU A 642 5.69 34.94 -59.86
CA GLU A 642 4.38 34.95 -60.50
C GLU A 642 4.47 34.68 -62.01
N LYS A 643 5.45 35.25 -62.70
CA LYS A 643 5.71 34.97 -64.12
C LYS A 643 6.10 33.52 -64.36
N VAL A 644 6.97 32.94 -63.52
CA VAL A 644 7.38 31.53 -63.59
C VAL A 644 6.21 30.61 -63.26
N LYS A 645 5.41 30.95 -62.24
CA LYS A 645 4.20 30.21 -61.85
C LYS A 645 3.21 30.13 -63.01
N ALA A 646 2.99 31.24 -63.70
CA ALA A 646 2.15 31.29 -64.91
C ALA A 646 2.79 30.53 -66.09
N GLY A 647 4.09 30.68 -66.33
CA GLY A 647 4.80 30.08 -67.46
C GLY A 647 4.99 28.55 -67.37
N MET A 648 5.14 28.00 -66.17
CA MET A 648 5.30 26.56 -65.94
C MET A 648 3.98 25.84 -65.61
N GLY A 649 2.85 26.56 -65.57
CA GLY A 649 1.53 25.98 -65.26
C GLY A 649 1.41 25.44 -63.83
N HIS A 650 2.23 25.92 -62.89
CA HIS A 650 2.18 25.49 -61.50
C HIS A 650 1.03 26.19 -60.78
N GLY A 651 -0.06 25.47 -60.53
CA GLY A 651 -1.12 25.92 -59.61
C GLY A 651 -0.63 25.99 -58.16
N ASP A 652 -1.45 26.55 -57.26
CA ASP A 652 -1.16 26.45 -55.82
C ASP A 652 -1.23 24.99 -55.38
N LEU A 653 -0.07 24.41 -55.05
CA LEU A 653 0.00 23.06 -54.51
C LEU A 653 -0.73 23.04 -53.17
N THR A 654 -1.74 22.17 -53.04
CA THR A 654 -2.38 21.96 -51.75
C THR A 654 -1.35 21.44 -50.75
N MET A 655 -1.46 21.84 -49.49
CA MET A 655 -0.55 21.40 -48.43
C MET A 655 -0.50 19.86 -48.35
N GLU A 656 -1.61 19.20 -48.67
CA GLU A 656 -1.75 17.74 -48.75
C GLU A 656 -0.87 17.12 -49.85
N ALA A 657 -0.90 17.68 -51.07
CA ALA A 657 -0.06 17.23 -52.17
C ALA A 657 1.44 17.43 -51.85
N TYR A 658 1.78 18.54 -51.19
CA TYR A 658 3.15 18.77 -50.71
C TYR A 658 3.56 17.73 -49.66
N THR A 659 2.71 17.43 -48.67
CA THR A 659 3.02 16.41 -47.65
C THR A 659 3.20 15.02 -48.25
N GLN A 660 2.40 14.64 -49.25
CA GLN A 660 2.56 13.35 -49.94
C GLN A 660 3.91 13.26 -50.66
N VAL A 661 4.26 14.26 -51.48
CA VAL A 661 5.55 14.28 -52.18
C VAL A 661 6.71 14.32 -51.20
N TRP A 662 6.56 15.04 -50.08
CA TRP A 662 7.56 15.10 -49.02
C TRP A 662 7.76 13.74 -48.35
N GLU A 663 6.68 13.03 -48.00
CA GLU A 663 6.72 11.70 -47.40
C GLU A 663 7.35 10.68 -48.36
N GLU A 664 7.02 10.75 -49.64
CA GLU A 664 7.63 9.92 -50.69
C GLU A 664 9.14 10.18 -50.77
N CYS A 665 9.57 11.44 -50.82
CA CYS A 665 10.99 11.80 -50.84
C CYS A 665 11.72 11.35 -49.57
N LEU A 666 11.10 11.52 -48.41
CA LEU A 666 11.67 11.12 -47.11
C LEU A 666 11.81 9.60 -47.00
N SER A 667 10.83 8.85 -47.52
CA SER A 667 10.87 7.37 -47.53
C SER A 667 12.05 6.82 -48.34
N GLN A 668 12.50 7.57 -49.35
CA GLN A 668 13.63 7.18 -50.19
C GLN A 668 14.99 7.47 -49.55
N VAL A 669 15.04 8.21 -48.43
CA VAL A 669 16.28 8.63 -47.78
C VAL A 669 16.42 7.94 -46.43
N LEU A 670 17.52 7.22 -46.25
CA LEU A 670 17.82 6.42 -45.06
C LEU A 670 19.07 6.98 -44.36
N PHE A 671 18.99 7.24 -43.06
CA PHE A 671 20.18 7.59 -42.27
C PHE A 671 20.93 6.33 -41.85
N VAL A 672 22.20 6.21 -42.20
CA VAL A 672 23.07 5.09 -41.79
C VAL A 672 23.91 5.53 -40.59
N PRO A 673 23.63 5.03 -39.37
CA PRO A 673 24.32 5.48 -38.16
C PRO A 673 25.82 5.19 -38.15
N SER A 674 26.24 4.06 -38.75
CA SER A 674 27.65 3.64 -38.81
C SER A 674 28.53 4.58 -39.65
N GLN A 675 27.95 5.20 -40.69
CA GLN A 675 28.64 6.13 -41.59
C GLN A 675 28.31 7.59 -41.31
N ASN A 676 27.40 7.86 -40.37
CA ASN A 676 26.88 9.19 -40.05
C ASN A 676 26.41 9.97 -41.30
N ARG A 677 25.79 9.28 -42.27
CA ARG A 677 25.41 9.84 -43.57
C ARG A 677 24.03 9.36 -44.00
N TYR A 678 23.31 10.22 -44.73
CA TYR A 678 22.09 9.85 -45.44
C TYR A 678 22.40 9.24 -46.80
N THR A 679 21.82 8.07 -47.08
CA THR A 679 21.93 7.37 -48.37
C THR A 679 20.52 7.07 -48.91
N ARG A 680 20.41 6.80 -50.21
CA ARG A 680 19.13 6.35 -50.77
C ARG A 680 18.83 4.93 -50.28
N ALA A 681 17.59 4.66 -49.90
CA ALA A 681 17.16 3.35 -49.40
C ALA A 681 17.47 2.20 -50.38
N SER A 682 17.44 2.48 -51.69
CA SER A 682 17.79 1.52 -52.75
C SER A 682 19.27 1.10 -52.73
N LEU A 683 20.18 2.00 -52.35
CA LEU A 683 21.64 1.78 -52.35
C LEU A 683 22.16 1.21 -51.02
N ALA A 684 21.34 1.22 -49.95
CA ALA A 684 21.74 0.75 -48.63
C ALA A 684 21.66 -0.78 -48.49
N SER A 685 22.66 -1.38 -47.86
CA SER A 685 22.70 -2.82 -47.58
C SER A 685 21.60 -3.24 -46.60
N LYS A 686 21.23 -4.54 -46.57
CA LYS A 686 20.24 -5.06 -45.62
C LYS A 686 20.64 -4.80 -44.16
N LYS A 687 21.94 -4.84 -43.86
CA LYS A 687 22.47 -4.56 -42.51
C LYS A 687 22.28 -3.08 -42.14
N ASP A 688 22.62 -2.16 -43.03
CA ASP A 688 22.48 -0.72 -42.80
C ASP A 688 21.01 -0.31 -42.64
N ARG A 689 20.09 -0.95 -43.39
CA ARG A 689 18.65 -0.77 -43.22
C ARG A 689 18.16 -1.19 -41.84
N LEU A 690 18.65 -2.31 -41.30
CA LEU A 690 18.29 -2.79 -39.96
C LEU A 690 18.83 -1.86 -38.86
N GLU A 691 20.06 -1.38 -39.00
CA GLU A 691 20.67 -0.43 -38.06
C GLU A 691 19.89 0.90 -38.05
N SER A 692 19.53 1.41 -39.23
CA SER A 692 18.72 2.61 -39.37
C SER A 692 17.32 2.44 -38.77
N ALA A 693 16.62 1.35 -39.08
CA ALA A 693 15.31 1.05 -38.53
C ALA A 693 15.35 0.92 -37.00
N SER A 694 16.41 0.31 -36.45
CA SER A 694 16.62 0.21 -35.01
C SER A 694 16.79 1.59 -34.37
N ARG A 695 17.53 2.49 -35.02
CA ARG A 695 17.73 3.87 -34.55
C ARG A 695 16.44 4.70 -34.63
N HIS A 696 15.66 4.55 -35.69
CA HIS A 696 14.33 5.15 -35.80
C HIS A 696 13.39 4.66 -34.69
N LEU A 697 13.39 3.36 -34.41
CA LEU A 697 12.61 2.77 -33.33
C LEU A 697 13.03 3.33 -31.96
N GLU A 698 14.33 3.46 -31.70
CA GLU A 698 14.84 4.06 -30.46
C GLU A 698 14.42 5.53 -30.31
N THR A 699 14.47 6.30 -31.40
CA THR A 699 14.01 7.69 -31.44
C THR A 699 12.52 7.78 -31.15
N ASN A 700 11.72 6.91 -31.75
CA ASN A 700 10.28 6.83 -31.50
C ASN A 700 9.98 6.40 -30.06
N ARG A 701 10.76 5.48 -29.46
CA ARG A 701 10.65 5.14 -28.03
C ARG A 701 10.95 6.34 -27.13
N ALA A 702 11.98 7.12 -27.46
CA ALA A 702 12.30 8.33 -26.70
C ALA A 702 11.20 9.40 -26.83
N HIS A 703 10.66 9.59 -28.04
CA HIS A 703 9.53 10.47 -28.30
C HIS A 703 8.29 10.04 -27.52
N MET A 704 7.90 8.77 -27.64
CA MET A 704 6.78 8.16 -26.92
C MET A 704 6.95 8.32 -25.41
N ALA A 705 8.14 8.08 -24.85
CA ALA A 705 8.39 8.28 -23.42
C ALA A 705 8.23 9.75 -23.00
N LYS A 706 8.64 10.71 -23.84
CA LYS A 706 8.48 12.14 -23.58
C LYS A 706 7.03 12.57 -23.66
N GLU A 707 6.30 12.12 -24.67
CA GLU A 707 4.88 12.41 -24.85
C GLU A 707 4.02 11.74 -23.78
N ALA A 708 4.24 10.47 -23.47
CA ALA A 708 3.55 9.77 -22.39
C ALA A 708 3.75 10.50 -21.05
N LYS A 709 4.96 11.01 -20.77
CA LYS A 709 5.21 11.84 -19.57
C LYS A 709 4.44 13.16 -19.60
N LYS A 710 4.28 13.79 -20.77
CA LYS A 710 3.48 15.02 -20.91
C LYS A 710 1.99 14.72 -20.76
N ALA A 711 1.48 13.71 -21.46
CA ALA A 711 0.10 13.23 -21.36
C ALA A 711 -0.25 12.87 -19.92
N ALA A 712 0.58 12.07 -19.24
CA ALA A 712 0.36 11.71 -17.84
C ALA A 712 0.32 12.93 -16.90
N LYS A 713 1.10 13.99 -17.17
CA LYS A 713 1.01 15.24 -16.41
C LYS A 713 -0.29 16.00 -16.69
N LEU A 714 -0.70 16.07 -17.95
CA LEU A 714 -1.96 16.69 -18.36
C LEU A 714 -3.15 15.93 -17.80
N GLU A 715 -3.18 14.61 -17.92
CA GLU A 715 -4.21 13.73 -17.34
C GLU A 715 -4.29 13.88 -15.83
N LYS A 716 -3.16 13.92 -15.12
CA LYS A 716 -3.16 14.17 -13.67
C LYS A 716 -3.77 15.53 -13.35
N LYS A 717 -3.39 16.58 -14.09
CA LYS A 717 -3.94 17.93 -13.89
C LYS A 717 -5.44 17.97 -14.20
N LEU A 718 -5.86 17.37 -15.32
CA LEU A 718 -7.26 17.24 -15.70
C LEU A 718 -8.02 16.48 -14.64
N ARG A 719 -7.54 15.31 -14.21
CA ARG A 719 -8.17 14.51 -13.16
C ARG A 719 -8.31 15.29 -11.85
N THR A 720 -7.31 16.05 -11.43
CA THR A 720 -7.45 16.91 -10.22
C THR A 720 -8.56 17.95 -10.37
N LEU A 721 -8.71 18.55 -11.56
CA LEU A 721 -9.73 19.57 -11.82
C LEU A 721 -11.13 18.97 -12.06
N THR A 722 -11.21 17.83 -12.76
CA THR A 722 -12.48 17.27 -13.25
C THR A 722 -13.01 16.12 -12.40
N ALA A 723 -12.21 15.46 -11.56
CA ALA A 723 -12.69 14.32 -10.76
C ALA A 723 -13.84 14.70 -9.83
N GLY A 724 -13.80 15.89 -9.22
CA GLY A 724 -14.91 16.40 -8.42
C GLY A 724 -16.18 16.61 -9.24
N TYR A 725 -16.05 17.18 -10.44
CA TYR A 725 -17.18 17.36 -11.36
C TYR A 725 -17.71 16.02 -11.90
N GLN A 726 -16.84 15.05 -12.18
CA GLN A 726 -17.23 13.71 -12.58
C GLN A 726 -18.00 12.98 -11.47
N SER A 727 -17.52 13.05 -10.23
CA SER A 727 -18.22 12.47 -9.07
C SER A 727 -19.58 13.13 -8.86
N ARG A 728 -19.67 14.46 -8.97
CA ARG A 728 -20.95 15.18 -8.90
C ARG A 728 -21.89 14.78 -10.04
N SER A 729 -21.37 14.65 -11.26
CA SER A 729 -22.15 14.21 -12.42
C SER A 729 -22.69 12.79 -12.24
N GLN A 730 -21.88 11.87 -11.72
CA GLN A 730 -22.31 10.49 -11.43
C GLN A 730 -23.38 10.45 -10.33
N ALA A 731 -23.20 11.24 -9.27
CA ALA A 731 -24.20 11.35 -8.20
C ALA A 731 -25.54 11.91 -8.72
N LEU A 732 -25.49 12.97 -9.53
CA LEU A 732 -26.69 13.54 -10.16
C LEU A 732 -27.36 12.55 -11.12
N HIS A 733 -26.58 11.81 -11.90
CA HIS A 733 -27.12 10.80 -12.79
C HIS A 733 -27.85 9.71 -11.99
N LYS A 734 -27.25 9.22 -10.90
CA LYS A 734 -27.88 8.24 -10.01
C LYS A 734 -29.15 8.79 -9.36
N GLN A 735 -29.12 10.01 -8.83
CA GLN A 735 -30.31 10.65 -8.26
C GLN A 735 -31.44 10.82 -9.28
N THR A 736 -31.09 11.15 -10.53
CA THR A 736 -32.07 11.27 -11.61
C THR A 736 -32.69 9.92 -11.92
N GLN A 737 -31.88 8.85 -11.95
CA GLN A 737 -32.38 7.49 -12.17
C GLN A 737 -33.30 7.04 -11.02
N ASP A 738 -32.87 7.23 -9.77
CA ASP A 738 -33.68 6.87 -8.60
C ASP A 738 -35.03 7.62 -8.58
N LEU A 739 -35.07 8.87 -9.05
CA LEU A 739 -36.30 9.65 -9.19
C LEU A 739 -37.19 9.14 -10.33
N ILE A 740 -36.61 8.72 -11.45
CA ILE A 740 -37.37 8.12 -12.56
C ILE A 740 -38.07 6.85 -12.06
N ASP A 741 -37.33 5.98 -11.38
CA ASP A 741 -37.87 4.73 -10.83
C ASP A 741 -39.00 5.00 -9.82
N GLN A 742 -38.83 6.02 -8.95
CA GLN A 742 -39.89 6.45 -8.02
C GLN A 742 -41.13 7.00 -8.74
N VAL A 743 -40.96 7.76 -9.81
CA VAL A 743 -42.07 8.29 -10.61
C VAL A 743 -42.83 7.15 -11.30
N GLU A 744 -42.12 6.14 -11.80
CA GLU A 744 -42.74 4.96 -12.40
C GLU A 744 -43.53 4.16 -11.35
N ALA A 745 -42.95 3.90 -10.18
CA ALA A 745 -43.64 3.23 -9.08
C ALA A 745 -44.90 4.00 -8.63
N ALA A 746 -44.79 5.32 -8.46
CA ALA A 746 -45.92 6.17 -8.06
C ALA A 746 -47.03 6.21 -9.13
N ARG A 747 -46.68 6.14 -10.42
CA ARG A 747 -47.66 6.03 -11.51
C ARG A 747 -48.41 4.70 -11.44
N ILE A 748 -47.69 3.60 -11.25
CA ILE A 748 -48.29 2.28 -11.08
C ILE A 748 -49.23 2.29 -9.87
N GLU A 749 -48.78 2.81 -8.73
CA GLU A 749 -49.60 2.94 -7.53
C GLU A 749 -50.86 3.77 -7.79
N LEU A 750 -50.73 4.94 -8.43
CA LEU A 750 -51.87 5.79 -8.77
C LEU A 750 -52.87 5.06 -9.66
N ASP A 751 -52.42 4.35 -10.69
CA ASP A 751 -53.27 3.58 -11.57
C ASP A 751 -53.98 2.45 -10.79
N THR A 752 -53.25 1.71 -9.95
CA THR A 752 -53.83 0.66 -9.12
C THR A 752 -54.85 1.20 -8.13
N TYR A 753 -54.58 2.32 -7.45
CA TYR A 753 -55.52 2.93 -6.51
C TYR A 753 -56.72 3.54 -7.23
N SER A 754 -56.55 4.06 -8.44
CA SER A 754 -57.69 4.52 -9.25
C SER A 754 -58.63 3.36 -9.59
N PHE A 755 -58.06 2.18 -9.89
CA PHE A 755 -58.81 0.97 -10.16
C PHE A 755 -59.46 0.42 -8.89
N LEU A 756 -58.69 0.34 -7.79
CA LEU A 756 -59.18 -0.12 -6.48
C LEU A 756 -60.32 0.75 -5.97
N LYS A 757 -60.21 2.07 -6.14
CA LYS A 757 -61.27 3.02 -5.79
C LYS A 757 -62.55 2.74 -6.57
N LYS A 758 -62.47 2.57 -7.89
CA LYS A 758 -63.65 2.20 -8.70
C LYS A 758 -64.27 0.88 -8.23
N HIS A 759 -63.44 -0.09 -7.84
CA HIS A 759 -63.90 -1.36 -7.31
C HIS A 759 -64.59 -1.21 -5.94
N GLU A 760 -64.01 -0.46 -5.01
CA GLU A 760 -64.63 -0.18 -3.71
C GLU A 760 -65.92 0.64 -3.84
N ASP A 761 -65.94 1.65 -4.70
CA ASP A 761 -67.13 2.46 -4.99
C ASP A 761 -68.29 1.58 -5.51
N ALA A 762 -67.98 0.49 -6.24
CA ALA A 762 -68.97 -0.50 -6.67
C ALA A 762 -69.31 -1.55 -5.59
N ALA A 763 -68.36 -1.90 -4.73
CA ALA A 763 -68.54 -2.93 -3.70
C ALA A 763 -69.32 -2.43 -2.48
N ILE A 764 -69.15 -1.16 -2.09
CA ILE A 764 -69.79 -0.56 -0.91
C ILE A 764 -71.33 -0.63 -0.98
N PRO A 765 -71.99 -0.22 -2.07
CA PRO A 765 -73.45 -0.30 -2.18
C PRO A 765 -73.98 -1.72 -2.03
N ASN A 766 -73.36 -2.70 -2.70
CA ASN A 766 -73.75 -4.11 -2.63
C ASN A 766 -73.63 -4.66 -1.20
N ARG A 767 -72.56 -4.28 -0.48
CA ARG A 767 -72.34 -4.70 0.90
C ARG A 767 -73.38 -4.09 1.84
N LEU A 768 -73.70 -2.81 1.65
CA LEU A 768 -74.74 -2.12 2.42
C LEU A 768 -76.12 -2.72 2.16
N GLU A 769 -76.47 -2.98 0.90
CA GLU A 769 -77.75 -3.57 0.53
C GLU A 769 -77.91 -4.96 1.13
N LYS A 770 -76.87 -5.81 1.06
CA LYS A 770 -76.89 -7.13 1.68
C LYS A 770 -77.12 -7.06 3.19
N VAL A 771 -76.39 -6.18 3.89
CA VAL A 771 -76.56 -6.00 5.34
C VAL A 771 -77.95 -5.45 5.67
N GLN A 772 -78.47 -4.51 4.88
CA GLN A 772 -79.83 -3.98 5.06
C GLN A 772 -80.88 -5.08 4.91
N GLN A 773 -80.76 -5.93 3.89
CA GLN A 773 -81.66 -7.07 3.68
C GLN A 773 -81.58 -8.06 4.85
N GLU A 774 -80.37 -8.41 5.31
CA GLU A 774 -80.19 -9.29 6.46
C GLU A 774 -80.80 -8.71 7.75
N VAL A 775 -80.62 -7.41 8.00
CA VAL A 775 -81.22 -6.71 9.14
C VAL A 775 -82.74 -6.68 9.04
N LEU A 776 -83.30 -6.41 7.86
CA LEU A 776 -84.75 -6.43 7.65
C LEU A 776 -85.34 -7.80 7.97
N MET A 777 -84.75 -8.88 7.43
CA MET A 777 -85.17 -10.26 7.72
C MET A 777 -85.10 -10.59 9.22
N GLN A 778 -84.06 -10.11 9.93
CA GLN A 778 -83.96 -10.29 11.37
C GLN A 778 -85.04 -9.51 12.13
N THR A 779 -85.29 -8.25 11.77
CA THR A 779 -86.32 -7.43 12.43
C THR A 779 -87.73 -7.95 12.21
N GLU A 780 -88.04 -8.52 11.03
CA GLU A 780 -89.32 -9.16 10.77
C GLU A 780 -89.50 -10.40 11.65
N ARG A 781 -88.47 -11.25 11.73
CA ARG A 781 -88.49 -12.44 12.59
C ARG A 781 -88.63 -12.09 14.07
N GLU A 782 -87.95 -11.04 14.53
CA GLU A 782 -88.09 -10.55 15.90
C GLU A 782 -89.54 -10.08 16.17
N ARG A 783 -90.12 -9.31 15.24
CA ARG A 783 -91.50 -8.82 15.33
C ARG A 783 -92.52 -9.96 15.40
N GLU A 784 -92.34 -11.02 14.62
CA GLU A 784 -93.20 -12.21 14.66
C GLU A 784 -93.10 -12.96 15.99
N LEU A 785 -91.88 -13.13 16.52
CA LEU A 785 -91.65 -13.78 17.81
C LEU A 785 -92.26 -12.98 18.97
N GLN A 786 -92.13 -11.64 18.95
CA GLN A 786 -92.76 -10.76 19.94
C GLN A 786 -94.29 -10.87 19.91
N LYS A 787 -94.91 -10.86 18.71
CA LYS A 787 -96.37 -11.08 18.56
C LYS A 787 -96.80 -12.42 19.13
N ARG A 788 -96.04 -13.49 18.85
CA ARG A 788 -96.35 -14.83 19.37
C ARG A 788 -96.22 -14.89 20.89
N PHE A 789 -95.23 -14.23 21.47
CA PHE A 789 -95.06 -14.10 22.91
C PHE A 789 -96.24 -13.37 23.54
N GLN A 790 -96.67 -12.25 22.97
CA GLN A 790 -97.85 -11.50 23.42
C GLN A 790 -99.11 -12.37 23.42
N LEU A 791 -99.35 -13.12 22.34
CA LEU A 791 -100.49 -14.04 22.22
C LEU A 791 -100.47 -15.16 23.27
N LEU A 792 -99.28 -15.65 23.64
CA LEU A 792 -99.12 -16.63 24.73
C LEU A 792 -99.39 -15.99 26.09
N GLN A 793 -98.96 -14.74 26.30
CA GLN A 793 -99.23 -13.99 27.52
C GLN A 793 -100.73 -13.73 27.71
N ASP A 794 -101.43 -13.37 26.64
CA ASP A 794 -102.89 -13.20 26.63
C ASP A 794 -103.59 -14.52 26.98
N LYS A 795 -103.16 -15.65 26.40
CA LYS A 795 -103.70 -16.98 26.77
C LYS A 795 -103.43 -17.36 28.22
N CYS A 796 -102.24 -17.05 28.76
CA CYS A 796 -101.95 -17.27 30.17
C CYS A 796 -102.84 -16.40 31.07
N PHE A 797 -103.14 -15.16 30.65
CA PHE A 797 -104.04 -14.26 31.35
C PHE A 797 -105.51 -14.73 31.29
N GLU A 798 -105.97 -15.20 30.13
CA GLU A 798 -107.29 -15.84 30.00
C GLU A 798 -107.39 -17.13 30.85
N ALA A 799 -106.34 -17.95 30.87
CA ALA A 799 -106.28 -19.16 31.69
C ALA A 799 -106.26 -18.86 33.20
N SER A 800 -105.66 -17.74 33.63
CA SER A 800 -105.70 -17.33 35.03
C SER A 800 -107.06 -16.75 35.45
N LEU A 801 -107.81 -16.14 34.51
CA LEU A 801 -109.21 -15.71 34.70
C LEU A 801 -110.21 -16.87 34.69
N ALA A 802 -109.87 -18.01 34.06
CA ALA A 802 -110.72 -19.19 33.95
C ALA A 802 -110.45 -20.27 35.03
N ALA A 803 -109.51 -20.03 35.95
CA ALA A 803 -109.28 -20.90 37.11
C ALA A 803 -110.30 -20.57 38.22
N PRO A 804 -111.08 -21.55 38.72
CA PRO A 804 -112.12 -21.33 39.73
C PRO A 804 -111.59 -20.93 41.12
#